data_AF-A0A4Q5R1B8-F1
#
_entry.id   AF-A0A4Q5R1B8-F1
#
_cell.length_a   1.000
_cell.length_b   1.000
_cell.length_c   1.000
_cell.angle_alpha   90.00
_cell.angle_beta   90.00
_cell.angle_gamma   90.00
#
_symmetry.space_group_name_H-M   'P 1'
#
loop_
_entity.id
_entity.type
_entity.pdbx_description
1 polymer ?
#
loop_
_entity_poly.entity_id
_entity_poly.type
_entity_poly.pdbx_seq_one_letter_code
_entity_poly.pdbx_strand_id
1 'polypeptide(L)'
;MKKLLIPVFILIANFASAQLNNSWIDHSKTYYKFKIGKDTLTRLSATTLASAGLGSVPGSDFQLWRNGKEVRMYSTTSGIFGANDYLEFWGEMNDGKPDNQLYHNPDNQLNDRYSLETDTATFFLTVNPGGTNLRFTDEANPNPGTMTPDPYFMRSIDHYYKMQMNRGHAQVLTEYIYSSAYDQGEGWTSNDANPCCDLTYEFRGLNVYTSGPANSLSLRVNAAGNAPNLNRELKVRVYQNEVFRQSMPLFTHQKVRLNNLPLSLLQSPNQVPIYVNGENGGTNDRVVVAMIGITYPARFVFNNQKSFFFDLKASASGNYLDIESFNNGGVAPVLYDFTEGKRYIGDISTAGRVRFVLPPSNIANRKFLLVNQEGNYAFPVVSLAAKTFTDYSQPAQQGDYLIISHPSLYNDGSGINYVEEYRAYRSSVSGGSYNAKVYDIRDLIDQFGFGIKSHPAAVRDFVRYAMSSFPSQPKYVLLIGRGMNYVELRNNESNPLTEKLDLIPTFGWPASDMLLASAPSTVTPLVPIGRLAVINGTEINQYLSKVKEYEQAQRNPTPNISGSGWMKNILHVAGGKDTLENDIFKGYMNGYKAIAEDTLFGGYVETFTKTATGAVQHENSQRIRDLFATGLGFIGYFGHSSANTFEFNLSDPQVYN
;
A
#
# COMPACT_ATOMS: atom_id res chain seq x y z
N MET A 1 38.62 -26.89 11.93
CA MET A 1 37.54 -25.87 11.93
C MET A 1 37.08 -25.41 10.54
N LYS A 2 37.92 -25.37 9.49
CA LYS A 2 37.49 -24.90 8.15
C LYS A 2 36.64 -25.87 7.30
N LYS A 3 36.54 -27.16 7.68
CA LYS A 3 35.80 -28.18 6.90
C LYS A 3 34.33 -28.41 7.32
N LEU A 4 33.86 -27.74 8.37
CA LEU A 4 32.47 -27.83 8.86
C LEU A 4 31.58 -26.66 8.42
N LEU A 5 32.15 -25.61 7.81
CA LEU A 5 31.41 -24.40 7.43
C LEU A 5 30.55 -24.60 6.18
N ILE A 6 30.97 -25.43 5.23
CA ILE A 6 30.23 -25.67 3.97
C ILE A 6 28.91 -26.44 4.18
N PRO A 7 28.87 -27.56 4.92
CA PRO A 7 27.60 -28.23 5.20
C PRO A 7 26.68 -27.39 6.10
N VAL A 8 27.23 -26.58 7.02
CA VAL A 8 26.44 -25.64 7.84
C VAL A 8 25.85 -24.51 7.00
N PHE A 9 26.58 -23.96 6.03
CA PHE A 9 26.02 -22.96 5.10
C PHE A 9 24.97 -23.57 4.14
N ILE A 10 25.12 -24.84 3.74
CA ILE A 10 24.13 -25.54 2.90
C ILE A 10 22.87 -25.93 3.71
N LEU A 11 23.01 -26.24 5.00
CA LEU A 11 21.88 -26.48 5.91
C LEU A 11 21.14 -25.20 6.31
N ILE A 12 21.83 -24.05 6.40
CA ILE A 12 21.20 -22.74 6.66
C ILE A 12 20.57 -22.16 5.38
N ALA A 13 21.08 -22.49 4.19
CA ALA A 13 20.52 -22.04 2.92
C ALA A 13 19.15 -22.66 2.57
N ASN A 14 18.73 -23.74 3.24
CA ASN A 14 17.46 -24.43 2.96
C ASN A 14 16.25 -23.99 3.81
N PHE A 15 16.39 -22.94 4.63
CA PHE A 15 15.26 -22.38 5.39
C PHE A 15 15.10 -20.85 5.24
N ALA A 16 15.72 -20.25 4.23
CA ALA A 16 15.39 -18.89 3.83
C ALA A 16 14.18 -18.90 2.88
N SER A 17 13.04 -19.43 3.33
CA SER A 17 11.76 -19.02 2.76
C SER A 17 11.62 -17.55 3.08
N ALA A 18 11.44 -16.70 2.06
CA ALA A 18 11.11 -15.29 2.29
C ALA A 18 9.97 -15.24 3.31
N GLN A 19 10.18 -14.56 4.44
CA GLN A 19 9.18 -14.49 5.50
C GLN A 19 7.93 -13.82 4.92
N LEU A 20 6.87 -14.60 4.75
CA LEU A 20 5.59 -14.12 4.22
C LEU A 20 4.89 -13.26 5.28
N ASN A 21 4.10 -12.28 4.83
CA ASN A 21 3.54 -11.22 5.69
C ASN A 21 2.64 -11.73 6.84
N ASN A 22 2.23 -12.99 6.85
CA ASN A 22 1.39 -13.59 7.90
C ASN A 22 2.18 -14.27 9.04
N SER A 23 3.51 -14.34 8.95
CA SER A 23 4.37 -15.08 9.90
C SER A 23 4.38 -14.57 11.35
N TRP A 24 3.83 -13.39 11.64
CA TRP A 24 3.71 -12.83 12.99
C TRP A 24 2.50 -13.36 13.76
N ILE A 25 1.65 -14.14 13.10
CA ILE A 25 0.38 -14.62 13.64
C ILE A 25 0.58 -15.96 14.36
N ASP A 26 0.12 -16.02 15.60
CA ASP A 26 -0.07 -17.24 16.36
C ASP A 26 -1.55 -17.62 16.30
N HIS A 27 -1.87 -18.61 15.46
CA HIS A 27 -3.26 -19.02 15.21
C HIS A 27 -3.96 -19.65 16.42
N SER A 28 -3.24 -19.93 17.52
CA SER A 28 -3.84 -20.38 18.78
C SER A 28 -4.40 -19.22 19.62
N LYS A 29 -4.07 -17.97 19.27
CA LYS A 29 -4.43 -16.77 20.04
C LYS A 29 -5.61 -16.02 19.42
N THR A 30 -6.35 -15.33 20.29
CA THR A 30 -7.28 -14.28 19.89
C THR A 30 -6.55 -12.93 19.86
N TYR A 31 -6.81 -12.17 18.81
CA TYR A 31 -6.33 -10.81 18.64
C TYR A 31 -7.49 -9.82 18.75
N TYR A 32 -7.16 -8.58 19.07
CA TYR A 32 -8.10 -7.49 19.30
C TYR A 32 -7.67 -6.31 18.44
N LYS A 33 -8.42 -6.12 17.36
CA LYS A 33 -8.12 -5.16 16.30
C LYS A 33 -8.66 -3.77 16.64
N PHE A 34 -7.86 -2.74 16.39
CA PHE A 34 -8.27 -1.34 16.41
C PHE A 34 -7.44 -0.52 15.41
N LYS A 35 -7.83 0.75 15.18
CA LYS A 35 -7.28 1.59 14.11
C LYS A 35 -6.77 2.93 14.63
N ILE A 36 -5.71 3.45 13.99
CA ILE A 36 -5.13 4.77 14.28
C ILE A 36 -4.86 5.49 12.95
N GLY A 37 -5.40 6.70 12.80
CA GLY A 37 -5.30 7.50 11.57
C GLY A 37 -4.26 8.63 11.57
N LYS A 38 -3.53 8.82 12.68
CA LYS A 38 -2.48 9.85 12.81
C LYS A 38 -1.45 9.44 13.87
N ASP A 39 -0.22 9.91 13.73
CA ASP A 39 0.80 9.70 14.76
C ASP A 39 0.38 10.37 16.08
N THR A 40 0.26 9.61 17.16
CA THR A 40 -0.22 10.13 18.44
C THR A 40 0.07 9.21 19.62
N LEU A 41 0.22 9.80 20.81
CA LEU A 41 0.21 9.03 22.04
C LEU A 41 -1.15 8.36 22.18
N THR A 42 -1.16 7.05 22.37
CA THR A 42 -2.39 6.26 22.38
C THR A 42 -2.51 5.49 23.68
N ARG A 43 -3.72 5.45 24.23
CA ARG A 43 -4.03 4.71 25.46
C ARG A 43 -5.17 3.72 25.29
N LEU A 44 -5.01 2.54 25.87
CA LEU A 44 -6.11 1.59 26.15
C LEU A 44 -6.35 1.59 27.65
N SER A 45 -7.51 2.08 28.07
CA SER A 45 -7.91 2.12 29.48
C SER A 45 -8.29 0.73 30.01
N ALA A 46 -8.22 0.55 31.34
CA ALA A 46 -8.78 -0.62 32.01
C ALA A 46 -10.25 -0.89 31.60
N THR A 47 -11.07 0.15 31.46
CA THR A 47 -12.47 0.05 31.02
C THR A 47 -12.58 -0.51 29.60
N THR A 48 -11.74 -0.04 28.67
CA THR A 48 -11.68 -0.55 27.29
C THR A 48 -11.32 -2.03 27.27
N LEU A 49 -10.29 -2.41 28.04
CA LEU A 49 -9.83 -3.80 28.14
C LEU A 49 -10.91 -4.69 28.76
N ALA A 50 -11.55 -4.26 29.85
CA ALA A 50 -12.63 -4.98 30.50
C ALA A 50 -13.84 -5.19 29.57
N SER A 51 -14.19 -4.16 28.78
CA SER A 51 -15.29 -4.24 27.81
C SER A 51 -15.03 -5.24 26.68
N ALA A 52 -13.75 -5.54 26.41
CA ALA A 52 -13.33 -6.59 25.48
C ALA A 52 -13.12 -7.97 26.15
N GLY A 53 -13.46 -8.13 27.43
CA GLY A 53 -13.27 -9.37 28.18
C GLY A 53 -11.85 -9.58 28.71
N LEU A 54 -10.99 -8.55 28.69
CA LEU A 54 -9.57 -8.62 29.07
C LEU A 54 -9.29 -8.03 30.46
N GLY A 55 -10.32 -7.75 31.26
CA GLY A 55 -10.17 -7.06 32.55
C GLY A 55 -9.39 -7.83 33.62
N SER A 56 -9.27 -9.16 33.49
CA SER A 56 -8.51 -10.01 34.41
C SER A 56 -7.09 -10.32 33.93
N VAL A 57 -6.66 -9.77 32.78
CA VAL A 57 -5.35 -10.05 32.19
C VAL A 57 -4.29 -9.15 32.85
N PRO A 58 -3.15 -9.71 33.32
CA PRO A 58 -2.04 -8.92 33.83
C PRO A 58 -1.43 -7.99 32.76
N GLY A 59 -1.00 -6.79 33.15
CA GLY A 59 -0.36 -5.82 32.25
C GLY A 59 0.95 -6.28 31.64
N SER A 60 1.66 -7.19 32.30
CA SER A 60 2.83 -7.87 31.74
C SER A 60 2.51 -8.72 30.51
N ASP A 61 1.27 -9.20 30.37
CA ASP A 61 0.95 -10.28 29.44
C ASP A 61 0.48 -9.76 28.08
N PHE A 62 0.13 -8.48 27.97
CA PHE A 62 -0.30 -7.92 26.68
C PHE A 62 0.83 -7.89 25.64
N GLN A 63 0.49 -8.06 24.37
CA GLN A 63 1.41 -7.91 23.25
C GLN A 63 0.71 -7.12 22.15
N LEU A 64 1.40 -6.17 21.52
CA LEU A 64 0.81 -5.30 20.50
C LEU A 64 1.55 -5.45 19.18
N TRP A 65 0.83 -5.58 18.08
CA TRP A 65 1.40 -5.79 16.75
C TRP A 65 0.93 -4.73 15.75
N ARG A 66 1.84 -4.29 14.89
CA ARG A 66 1.58 -3.47 13.69
C ARG A 66 2.55 -3.89 12.58
N ASN A 67 2.06 -4.05 11.36
CA ASN A 67 2.88 -4.40 10.18
C ASN A 67 3.82 -5.60 10.43
N GLY A 68 3.29 -6.63 11.12
CA GLY A 68 4.02 -7.85 11.47
C GLY A 68 5.15 -7.68 12.48
N LYS A 69 5.24 -6.54 13.17
CA LYS A 69 6.25 -6.26 14.19
C LYS A 69 5.60 -5.93 15.52
N GLU A 70 6.20 -6.41 16.59
CA GLU A 70 5.76 -6.06 17.94
C GLU A 70 6.04 -4.58 18.22
N VAL A 71 5.03 -3.88 18.73
CA VAL A 71 5.07 -2.47 19.11
C VAL A 71 5.36 -2.39 20.60
N ARG A 72 6.41 -1.65 20.96
CA ARG A 72 6.76 -1.41 22.35
C ARG A 72 5.69 -0.57 23.02
N MET A 73 5.25 -1.01 24.19
CA MET A 73 4.27 -0.28 25.00
C MET A 73 4.70 -0.15 26.46
N TYR A 74 4.14 0.85 27.13
CA TYR A 74 4.17 1.02 28.58
C TYR A 74 2.88 0.47 29.18
N SER A 75 2.97 -0.08 30.39
CA SER A 75 1.82 -0.43 31.21
C SER A 75 2.02 0.14 32.59
N THR A 76 0.97 0.74 33.16
CA THR A 76 1.02 1.34 34.50
C THR A 76 1.17 0.30 35.62
N THR A 77 0.88 -0.97 35.35
CA THR A 77 1.05 -2.09 36.27
C THR A 77 1.53 -3.34 35.55
N SER A 78 2.26 -4.22 36.25
CA SER A 78 2.54 -5.57 35.75
C SER A 78 1.41 -6.55 36.10
N GLY A 79 0.58 -6.24 37.09
CA GLY A 79 -0.53 -7.07 37.56
C GLY A 79 -1.84 -6.77 36.84
N ILE A 80 -2.95 -7.18 37.45
CA ILE A 80 -4.30 -6.87 36.97
C ILE A 80 -4.56 -5.36 37.08
N PHE A 81 -5.24 -4.80 36.09
CA PHE A 81 -5.54 -3.37 36.02
C PHE A 81 -6.57 -2.96 37.06
N GLY A 82 -6.25 -1.91 37.82
CA GLY A 82 -7.22 -1.10 38.56
C GLY A 82 -7.88 -0.04 37.68
N ALA A 83 -8.79 0.76 38.27
CA ALA A 83 -9.63 1.71 37.54
C ALA A 83 -8.86 2.80 36.76
N ASN A 84 -7.66 3.16 37.23
CA ASN A 84 -6.83 4.23 36.64
C ASN A 84 -5.69 3.69 35.76
N ASP A 85 -5.60 2.36 35.60
CA ASP A 85 -4.52 1.74 34.84
C ASP A 85 -4.78 1.78 33.32
N TYR A 86 -3.69 1.79 32.55
CA TYR A 86 -3.75 1.81 31.09
C TYR A 86 -2.51 1.20 30.44
N LEU A 87 -2.67 0.77 29.18
CA LEU A 87 -1.57 0.55 28.24
C LEU A 87 -1.35 1.85 27.48
N GLU A 88 -0.09 2.24 27.26
CA GLU A 88 0.29 3.44 26.52
C GLU A 88 1.39 3.13 25.50
N PHE A 89 1.28 3.68 24.31
CA PHE A 89 2.29 3.55 23.26
C PHE A 89 2.20 4.72 22.28
N TRP A 90 3.24 4.89 21.46
CA TRP A 90 3.16 5.79 20.33
C TRP A 90 2.50 5.08 19.15
N GLY A 91 1.27 5.47 18.84
CA GLY A 91 0.55 4.96 17.69
C GLY A 91 0.99 5.67 16.43
N GLU A 92 1.62 4.96 15.50
CA GLU A 92 1.98 5.47 14.18
C GLU A 92 0.81 5.29 13.19
N MET A 93 0.51 6.31 12.40
CA MET A 93 -0.40 6.23 11.25
C MET A 93 0.13 5.26 10.19
N ASN A 94 -0.69 4.86 9.21
CA ASN A 94 -0.17 4.04 8.12
C ASN A 94 0.86 4.82 7.31
N ASP A 95 1.96 4.14 6.99
CA ASP A 95 3.07 4.68 6.23
C ASP A 95 3.26 3.84 4.96
N GLY A 96 4.08 4.32 4.02
CA GLY A 96 4.29 3.66 2.73
C GLY A 96 5.29 2.50 2.79
N LYS A 97 5.82 2.12 3.96
CA LYS A 97 6.82 1.03 4.04
C LYS A 97 6.26 -0.31 3.54
N PRO A 98 5.00 -0.69 3.86
CA PRO A 98 4.37 -1.91 3.32
C PRO A 98 4.15 -1.84 1.79
N ASP A 99 3.98 -0.64 1.23
CA ASP A 99 3.79 -0.42 -0.21
C ASP A 99 5.09 -0.69 -0.99
N ASN A 100 6.27 -0.66 -0.35
CA ASN A 100 7.57 -0.75 -1.02
C ASN A 100 7.71 -1.99 -1.92
N GLN A 101 7.19 -3.12 -1.49
CA GLN A 101 7.18 -4.38 -2.24
C GLN A 101 6.24 -4.36 -3.47
N LEU A 102 5.36 -3.37 -3.60
CA LEU A 102 4.49 -3.20 -4.75
C LEU A 102 5.24 -2.58 -5.94
N TYR A 103 6.34 -1.87 -5.68
CA TYR A 103 7.18 -1.29 -6.71
C TYR A 103 7.96 -2.35 -7.47
N HIS A 104 8.06 -2.17 -8.79
CA HIS A 104 8.86 -3.05 -9.63
C HIS A 104 10.33 -3.06 -9.19
N ASN A 105 10.86 -1.90 -8.79
CA ASN A 105 12.09 -1.77 -8.04
C ASN A 105 11.79 -1.03 -6.72
N PRO A 106 12.09 -1.62 -5.54
CA PRO A 106 11.96 -0.95 -4.24
C PRO A 106 12.56 0.46 -4.17
N ASP A 107 13.64 0.73 -4.90
CA ASP A 107 14.28 2.05 -4.94
C ASP A 107 13.44 3.11 -5.65
N ASN A 108 12.45 2.73 -6.46
CA ASN A 108 11.56 3.66 -7.15
C ASN A 108 10.61 4.42 -6.21
N GLN A 109 10.34 3.87 -5.02
CA GLN A 109 9.53 4.56 -4.04
C GLN A 109 10.28 5.80 -3.52
N LEU A 110 9.80 6.99 -3.88
CA LEU A 110 10.48 8.23 -3.57
C LEU A 110 10.40 8.60 -2.08
N ASN A 111 9.36 8.21 -1.36
CA ASN A 111 9.31 8.35 0.10
C ASN A 111 8.29 7.37 0.68
N ASP A 112 8.46 7.01 1.95
CA ASP A 112 7.65 6.03 2.67
C ASP A 112 6.79 6.67 3.76
N ARG A 113 6.63 8.00 3.80
CA ARG A 113 5.86 8.68 4.85
C ARG A 113 4.37 8.41 4.74
N TYR A 114 3.85 8.36 3.52
CA TYR A 114 2.43 8.18 3.23
C TYR A 114 2.24 6.96 2.34
N SER A 115 1.29 6.11 2.69
CA SER A 115 0.84 5.03 1.81
C SER A 115 -0.04 5.59 0.68
N LEU A 116 0.00 4.91 -0.47
CA LEU A 116 -0.91 5.15 -1.58
C LEU A 116 -2.32 4.60 -1.32
N GLU A 117 -2.50 3.74 -0.32
CA GLU A 117 -3.77 3.04 -0.08
C GLU A 117 -4.63 3.71 1.00
N THR A 118 -4.10 3.96 2.20
CA THR A 118 -4.81 4.67 3.29
C THR A 118 -3.82 5.24 4.30
N ASP A 119 -4.23 6.25 5.07
CA ASP A 119 -3.45 6.75 6.22
C ASP A 119 -3.76 6.01 7.52
N THR A 120 -4.75 5.10 7.51
CA THR A 120 -5.20 4.41 8.72
C THR A 120 -4.42 3.12 8.94
N ALA A 121 -3.64 3.06 10.02
CA ALA A 121 -2.97 1.84 10.45
C ALA A 121 -3.91 0.95 11.27
N THR A 122 -3.70 -0.36 11.14
CA THR A 122 -4.35 -1.35 11.98
C THR A 122 -3.36 -1.89 13.01
N PHE A 123 -3.81 -1.99 14.25
CA PHE A 123 -3.09 -2.59 15.36
C PHE A 123 -3.83 -3.83 15.86
N PHE A 124 -3.08 -4.83 16.30
CA PHE A 124 -3.61 -6.07 16.86
C PHE A 124 -3.02 -6.30 18.25
N LEU A 125 -3.86 -6.13 19.28
CA LEU A 125 -3.51 -6.48 20.66
C LEU A 125 -3.78 -7.98 20.88
N THR A 126 -2.91 -8.69 21.59
CA THR A 126 -3.13 -10.07 22.02
C THR A 126 -2.56 -10.29 23.42
N VAL A 127 -2.71 -11.50 23.95
CA VAL A 127 -2.23 -11.91 25.27
C VAL A 127 -1.18 -13.01 25.09
N ASN A 128 -0.02 -12.82 25.71
CA ASN A 128 1.15 -13.68 25.64
C ASN A 128 1.73 -13.85 27.06
N PRO A 129 1.08 -14.67 27.92
CA PRO A 129 1.49 -14.85 29.31
C PRO A 129 2.87 -15.48 29.41
N GLY A 130 3.71 -14.97 30.31
CA GLY A 130 5.06 -15.49 30.53
C GLY A 130 6.04 -15.29 29.37
N GLY A 131 5.64 -14.60 28.30
CA GLY A 131 6.50 -14.23 27.19
C GLY A 131 7.30 -12.95 27.45
N THR A 132 8.42 -12.78 26.73
CA THR A 132 9.20 -11.54 26.75
C THR A 132 8.54 -10.47 25.89
N ASN A 133 7.45 -9.88 26.39
CA ASN A 133 6.74 -8.83 25.66
C ASN A 133 7.53 -7.52 25.67
N LEU A 134 7.51 -6.78 24.57
CA LEU A 134 8.26 -5.56 24.34
C LEU A 134 7.66 -4.43 25.18
N ARG A 135 8.45 -3.93 26.15
CA ARG A 135 8.03 -2.92 27.11
C ARG A 135 8.96 -1.71 27.18
N PHE A 136 8.38 -0.56 27.49
CA PHE A 136 9.13 0.53 28.12
C PHE A 136 9.25 0.27 29.62
N THR A 137 10.44 0.44 30.17
CA THR A 137 10.70 0.35 31.60
C THR A 137 11.04 1.72 32.16
N ASP A 138 10.47 2.05 33.31
CA ASP A 138 10.78 3.32 33.99
C ASP A 138 12.25 3.34 34.40
N GLU A 139 12.88 4.50 34.19
CA GLU A 139 14.28 4.76 34.52
C GLU A 139 14.38 6.10 35.26
N ALA A 140 15.34 6.20 36.16
CA ALA A 140 15.51 7.40 36.98
C ALA A 140 15.94 8.60 36.12
N ASN A 141 15.37 9.77 36.41
CA ASN A 141 15.83 11.07 35.92
C ASN A 141 16.44 11.85 37.10
N PRO A 142 17.74 11.67 37.40
CA PRO A 142 18.36 12.26 38.58
C PRO A 142 18.58 13.77 38.43
N ASN A 143 18.94 14.44 39.54
CA ASN A 143 19.35 15.84 39.52
C ASN A 143 20.66 15.99 38.72
N PRO A 144 20.82 17.04 37.88
CA PRO A 144 22.03 17.25 37.07
C PRO A 144 23.29 17.57 37.89
N GLY A 145 23.17 18.00 39.15
CA GLY A 145 24.31 18.35 39.99
C GLY A 145 25.15 19.47 39.34
N THR A 146 26.42 19.17 39.03
CA THR A 146 27.36 20.10 38.38
C THR A 146 27.46 19.92 36.86
N MET A 147 26.61 19.08 36.25
CA MET A 147 26.62 18.88 34.80
C MET A 147 26.22 20.17 34.06
N THR A 148 26.90 20.45 32.96
CA THR A 148 26.52 21.51 32.03
C THR A 148 25.53 20.97 30.99
N PRO A 149 24.44 21.69 30.65
CA PRO A 149 23.53 21.24 29.61
C PRO A 149 24.24 21.04 28.27
N ASP A 150 23.80 20.04 27.52
CA ASP A 150 24.24 19.78 26.16
C ASP A 150 23.87 21.01 25.29
N PRO A 151 24.84 21.61 24.57
CA PRO A 151 24.61 22.86 23.85
C PRO A 151 23.69 22.71 22.65
N TYR A 152 23.67 21.53 22.03
CA TYR A 152 22.88 21.22 20.84
C TYR A 152 22.64 19.71 20.69
N PHE A 153 21.71 19.36 19.82
CA PHE A 153 21.58 18.03 19.22
C PHE A 153 21.54 18.15 17.70
N MET A 154 21.83 17.07 16.99
CA MET A 154 21.69 17.03 15.53
C MET A 154 20.23 16.82 15.18
N ARG A 155 19.50 17.92 14.97
CA ARG A 155 18.08 17.88 14.62
C ARG A 155 17.93 17.53 13.16
N SER A 156 17.12 16.52 12.89
CA SER A 156 16.70 16.15 11.54
C SER A 156 15.23 16.52 11.34
N ILE A 157 14.91 17.20 10.24
CA ILE A 157 13.54 17.56 9.89
C ILE A 157 13.27 17.31 8.42
N ASP A 158 12.07 16.82 8.14
CA ASP A 158 11.59 16.47 6.82
C ASP A 158 10.28 17.16 6.51
N HIS A 159 10.15 17.55 5.25
CA HIS A 159 8.88 17.88 4.62
C HIS A 159 8.58 16.83 3.55
N TYR A 160 7.44 16.18 3.69
CA TYR A 160 6.93 15.19 2.75
C TYR A 160 5.75 15.79 2.02
N TYR A 161 5.81 15.83 0.69
CA TYR A 161 4.72 16.36 -0.11
C TYR A 161 3.60 15.33 -0.26
N LYS A 162 2.37 15.83 -0.27
CA LYS A 162 1.13 15.05 -0.47
C LYS A 162 0.12 15.82 -1.32
N MET A 163 0.61 16.59 -2.30
CA MET A 163 -0.23 17.47 -3.13
C MET A 163 -0.92 16.71 -4.26
N GLN A 164 -0.23 15.72 -4.85
CA GLN A 164 -0.79 14.83 -5.87
C GLN A 164 -0.20 13.42 -5.75
N MET A 165 -0.94 12.44 -6.27
CA MET A 165 -0.42 11.09 -6.53
C MET A 165 0.16 11.09 -7.94
N ASN A 166 1.48 11.27 -8.05
CA ASN A 166 2.16 11.27 -9.33
C ASN A 166 2.09 9.87 -9.96
N ARG A 167 1.85 9.82 -11.28
CA ARG A 167 1.73 8.58 -12.04
C ARG A 167 3.06 7.92 -12.39
N GLY A 168 4.17 8.61 -12.13
CA GLY A 168 5.51 8.10 -12.38
C GLY A 168 5.85 7.98 -13.86
N HIS A 169 6.49 6.88 -14.23
CA HIS A 169 7.03 6.66 -15.56
C HIS A 169 5.93 6.52 -16.61
N ALA A 170 5.95 7.39 -17.61
CA ALA A 170 5.13 7.26 -18.81
C ALA A 170 5.97 6.82 -20.00
N GLN A 171 5.47 5.84 -20.75
CA GLN A 171 5.90 5.64 -22.13
C GLN A 171 5.17 6.64 -23.02
N VAL A 172 5.93 7.39 -23.82
CA VAL A 172 5.37 8.46 -24.67
C VAL A 172 5.13 7.92 -26.07
N LEU A 173 3.85 7.78 -26.42
CA LEU A 173 3.38 7.58 -27.79
C LEU A 173 2.68 8.86 -28.27
N THR A 174 1.47 8.77 -28.83
CA THR A 174 0.61 9.94 -29.03
C THR A 174 0.09 10.51 -27.71
N GLU A 175 0.12 9.71 -26.64
CA GLU A 175 -0.24 10.07 -25.27
C GLU A 175 0.71 9.41 -24.28
N TYR A 176 0.54 9.70 -22.99
CA TYR A 176 1.27 9.05 -21.91
C TYR A 176 0.60 7.74 -21.52
N ILE A 177 1.32 6.64 -21.68
CA ILE A 177 0.88 5.31 -21.29
C ILE A 177 1.63 4.88 -20.05
N TYR A 178 0.88 4.39 -19.06
CA TYR A 178 1.39 4.00 -17.75
C TYR A 178 1.27 2.50 -17.53
N SER A 179 2.25 1.94 -16.83
CA SER A 179 2.20 0.57 -16.35
C SER A 179 1.33 0.49 -15.09
N SER A 180 0.60 -0.61 -14.91
CA SER A 180 -0.06 -0.91 -13.65
C SER A 180 0.92 -1.25 -12.51
N ALA A 181 2.18 -1.55 -12.82
CA ALA A 181 3.18 -1.79 -11.80
C ALA A 181 3.71 -0.46 -11.26
N TYR A 182 3.85 -0.35 -9.94
CA TYR A 182 4.33 0.88 -9.30
C TYR A 182 5.77 1.15 -9.75
N ASP A 183 6.03 2.31 -10.35
CA ASP A 183 7.30 2.60 -11.03
C ASP A 183 7.99 3.89 -10.54
N GLN A 184 9.16 4.20 -11.11
CA GLN A 184 9.96 5.37 -10.77
C GLN A 184 9.13 6.65 -10.88
N GLY A 185 9.26 7.50 -9.87
CA GLY A 185 8.51 8.74 -9.78
C GLY A 185 7.06 8.58 -9.31
N GLU A 186 6.53 7.37 -9.20
CA GLU A 186 5.16 7.13 -8.74
C GLU A 186 5.07 7.24 -7.20
N GLY A 187 4.08 7.97 -6.71
CA GLY A 187 3.91 8.21 -5.28
C GLY A 187 3.32 9.58 -4.95
N TRP A 188 3.26 9.90 -3.66
CA TRP A 188 2.89 11.24 -3.19
C TRP A 188 4.02 12.24 -3.46
N THR A 189 3.68 13.32 -4.17
CA THR A 189 4.64 14.37 -4.53
C THR A 189 4.01 15.77 -4.42
N SER A 190 4.85 16.78 -4.70
CA SER A 190 4.40 18.12 -5.03
C SER A 190 3.62 18.14 -6.34
N ASN A 191 2.92 19.25 -6.60
CA ASN A 191 2.53 19.62 -7.96
C ASN A 191 3.79 19.82 -8.84
N ASP A 192 3.59 19.88 -10.16
CA ASP A 192 4.67 20.12 -11.12
C ASP A 192 5.36 21.47 -10.88
N ALA A 193 6.68 21.42 -10.71
CA ALA A 193 7.56 22.57 -10.86
C ALA A 193 7.83 22.78 -12.35
N ASN A 194 7.37 23.91 -12.89
CA ASN A 194 7.56 24.29 -14.29
C ASN A 194 8.91 25.01 -14.48
N PRO A 195 9.41 25.17 -15.72
CA PRO A 195 10.75 25.71 -15.95
C PRO A 195 10.91 27.17 -15.53
N CYS A 196 9.81 27.91 -15.39
CA CYS A 196 9.83 29.32 -15.00
C CYS A 196 10.05 29.55 -13.49
N CYS A 197 9.81 28.55 -12.64
CA CYS A 197 9.80 28.76 -11.19
C CYS A 197 10.21 27.53 -10.39
N ASP A 198 11.07 27.75 -9.41
CA ASP A 198 11.51 26.71 -8.49
C ASP A 198 10.40 26.32 -7.51
N LEU A 199 10.28 25.02 -7.25
CA LEU A 199 9.55 24.56 -6.07
C LEU A 199 10.36 24.97 -4.84
N THR A 200 9.70 25.72 -3.94
CA THR A 200 10.35 26.26 -2.74
C THR A 200 9.69 25.72 -1.49
N TYR A 201 10.49 25.24 -0.55
CA TYR A 201 10.03 24.97 0.81
C TYR A 201 10.92 25.68 1.82
N GLU A 202 10.32 26.47 2.71
CA GLU A 202 11.02 27.18 3.78
C GLU A 202 10.78 26.48 5.12
N PHE A 203 11.84 25.87 5.67
CA PHE A 203 11.80 25.42 7.05
C PHE A 203 11.87 26.62 7.98
N ARG A 204 11.06 26.61 9.04
CA ARG A 204 11.00 27.65 10.08
C ARG A 204 11.14 27.04 11.48
N GLY A 205 11.44 27.88 12.47
CA GLY A 205 11.61 27.44 13.86
C GLY A 205 12.79 26.49 14.00
N LEU A 206 13.88 26.74 13.27
CA LEU A 206 15.04 25.84 13.26
C LEU A 206 15.77 25.84 14.61
N ASN A 207 15.91 27.00 15.24
CA ASN A 207 16.69 27.21 16.45
C ASN A 207 18.14 26.69 16.29
N VAL A 208 18.78 27.03 15.16
CA VAL A 208 20.14 26.60 14.84
C VAL A 208 21.10 27.04 15.94
N TYR A 209 21.95 26.12 16.38
CA TYR A 209 23.09 26.43 17.23
C TYR A 209 24.27 26.86 16.36
N THR A 210 24.46 28.18 16.21
CA THR A 210 25.40 28.78 15.25
C THR A 210 26.87 28.52 15.55
N SER A 211 27.21 28.15 16.79
CA SER A 211 28.55 27.71 17.20
C SER A 211 28.76 26.20 17.06
N GLY A 212 27.87 25.49 16.35
CA GLY A 212 28.02 24.06 16.06
C GLY A 212 29.18 23.77 15.09
N PRO A 213 29.47 22.49 14.82
CA PRO A 213 30.60 22.12 13.95
C PRO A 213 30.45 22.70 12.53
N ALA A 214 31.55 23.21 11.96
CA ALA A 214 31.51 24.00 10.73
C ALA A 214 30.88 23.27 9.52
N ASN A 215 31.06 21.96 9.38
CA ASN A 215 30.54 21.15 8.28
C ASN A 215 29.51 20.13 8.79
N SER A 216 28.43 20.60 9.42
CA SER A 216 27.43 19.76 10.08
C SER A 216 26.02 19.85 9.47
N LEU A 217 25.87 20.55 8.35
CA LEU A 217 24.60 20.56 7.60
C LEU A 217 24.56 19.34 6.66
N SER A 218 23.44 18.63 6.65
CA SER A 218 23.09 17.67 5.61
C SER A 218 21.79 18.09 4.94
N LEU A 219 21.67 17.82 3.64
CA LEU A 219 20.49 18.07 2.82
C LEU A 219 20.06 16.77 2.13
N ARG A 220 18.75 16.52 2.11
CA ARG A 220 18.14 15.41 1.37
C ARG A 220 16.99 15.92 0.52
N VAL A 221 16.94 15.50 -0.74
CA VAL A 221 15.85 15.80 -1.68
C VAL A 221 15.55 14.55 -2.48
N ASN A 222 14.28 14.18 -2.59
CA ASN A 222 13.83 13.12 -3.49
C ASN A 222 12.92 13.75 -4.54
N ALA A 223 13.33 13.69 -5.81
CA ALA A 223 12.62 14.30 -6.93
C ALA A 223 12.59 13.37 -8.15
N ALA A 224 11.64 13.59 -9.04
CA ALA A 224 11.53 12.89 -10.32
C ALA A 224 11.18 13.84 -11.45
N GLY A 225 11.63 13.50 -12.66
CA GLY A 225 11.15 14.12 -13.89
C GLY A 225 9.71 13.73 -14.19
N ASN A 226 8.92 14.69 -14.69
CA ASN A 226 7.52 14.46 -15.05
C ASN A 226 7.20 14.92 -16.49
N ALA A 227 8.20 14.81 -17.38
CA ALA A 227 8.09 15.14 -18.79
C ALA A 227 9.18 14.41 -19.61
N PRO A 228 8.97 14.16 -20.91
CA PRO A 228 9.96 13.52 -21.80
C PRO A 228 11.09 14.47 -22.19
N ASN A 229 11.84 14.96 -21.21
CA ASN A 229 13.03 15.79 -21.42
C ASN A 229 14.30 14.97 -21.17
N LEU A 230 15.04 14.64 -22.23
CA LEU A 230 16.29 13.89 -22.13
C LEU A 230 17.44 14.69 -21.48
N ASN A 231 17.40 16.02 -21.51
CA ASN A 231 18.52 16.87 -21.13
C ASN A 231 18.37 17.54 -19.75
N ARG A 232 17.33 17.17 -18.99
CA ARG A 232 17.06 17.78 -17.68
C ARG A 232 18.20 17.52 -16.71
N GLU A 233 18.62 18.57 -16.01
CA GLU A 233 19.46 18.47 -14.82
C GLU A 233 18.66 18.88 -13.58
N LEU A 234 18.57 18.02 -12.57
CA LEU A 234 18.02 18.42 -11.27
C LEU A 234 18.98 19.40 -10.60
N LYS A 235 18.47 20.57 -10.23
CA LYS A 235 19.18 21.63 -9.51
C LYS A 235 18.56 21.82 -8.13
N VAL A 236 19.40 21.90 -7.10
CA VAL A 236 18.98 22.21 -5.72
C VAL A 236 19.78 23.37 -5.16
N ARG A 237 19.09 24.34 -4.57
CA ARG A 237 19.69 25.53 -3.95
C ARG A 237 19.24 25.70 -2.50
N VAL A 238 20.18 26.15 -1.66
CA VAL A 238 19.91 26.60 -0.29
C VAL A 238 20.10 28.12 -0.28
N TYR A 239 19.04 28.87 -0.03
CA TYR A 239 18.99 30.28 -0.44
C TYR A 239 19.38 30.43 -1.93
N GLN A 240 20.39 31.23 -2.24
CA GLN A 240 20.89 31.43 -3.60
C GLN A 240 22.05 30.51 -3.97
N ASN A 241 22.56 29.70 -3.04
CA ASN A 241 23.71 28.85 -3.27
C ASN A 241 23.27 27.53 -3.91
N GLU A 242 23.75 27.26 -5.12
CA GLU A 242 23.62 25.93 -5.73
C GLU A 242 24.51 24.94 -4.98
N VAL A 243 23.89 23.86 -4.49
CA VAL A 243 24.57 22.80 -3.72
C VAL A 243 24.53 21.45 -4.43
N PHE A 244 23.71 21.33 -5.48
CA PHE A 244 23.58 20.11 -6.27
C PHE A 244 23.13 20.41 -7.70
N ARG A 245 23.74 19.70 -8.64
CA ARG A 245 23.34 19.64 -10.05
C ARG A 245 23.69 18.26 -10.60
N GLN A 246 22.71 17.55 -11.15
CA GLN A 246 22.94 16.25 -11.80
C GLN A 246 21.86 15.94 -12.84
N SER A 247 22.22 15.23 -13.90
CA SER A 247 21.27 14.75 -14.93
C SER A 247 20.12 13.92 -14.32
N MET A 248 18.89 14.20 -14.76
CA MET A 248 17.65 13.50 -14.40
C MET A 248 16.72 13.42 -15.63
N PRO A 249 17.10 12.62 -16.65
CA PRO A 249 16.40 12.56 -17.93
C PRO A 249 15.00 11.95 -17.83
N LEU A 250 14.11 12.32 -18.74
CA LEU A 250 12.78 11.72 -18.94
C LEU A 250 11.99 11.65 -17.61
N PHE A 251 11.52 10.47 -17.22
CA PHE A 251 10.77 10.22 -15.99
C PHE A 251 11.65 9.59 -14.90
N THR A 252 12.97 9.74 -14.99
CA THR A 252 13.89 9.21 -13.96
C THR A 252 13.81 10.02 -12.67
N HIS A 253 14.36 9.45 -11.59
CA HIS A 253 14.35 10.07 -10.27
C HIS A 253 15.76 10.24 -9.70
N GLN A 254 15.88 11.13 -8.73
CA GLN A 254 17.09 11.38 -7.95
C GLN A 254 16.76 11.41 -6.45
N LYS A 255 17.49 10.61 -5.66
CA LYS A 255 17.49 10.64 -4.19
C LYS A 255 18.76 11.30 -3.69
N VAL A 256 18.78 12.63 -3.73
CA VAL A 256 19.93 13.46 -3.34
C VAL A 256 20.20 13.33 -1.85
N ARG A 257 21.43 13.00 -1.47
CA ARG A 257 21.90 12.93 -0.07
C ARG A 257 23.25 13.66 0.03
N LEU A 258 23.22 14.91 0.47
CA LEU A 258 24.42 15.70 0.72
C LEU A 258 24.70 15.73 2.21
N ASN A 259 25.95 15.42 2.58
CA ASN A 259 26.43 15.49 3.95
C ASN A 259 27.62 16.43 4.03
N ASN A 260 27.94 16.87 5.24
CA ASN A 260 29.10 17.73 5.52
C ASN A 260 29.08 19.07 4.75
N LEU A 261 27.89 19.60 4.50
CA LEU A 261 27.74 20.95 3.95
C LEU A 261 28.12 22.00 5.03
N PRO A 262 28.67 23.16 4.63
CA PRO A 262 28.97 24.23 5.56
C PRO A 262 27.72 24.71 6.31
N LEU A 263 27.83 24.85 7.64
CA LEU A 263 26.78 25.40 8.50
C LEU A 263 26.43 26.84 8.13
N SER A 264 27.38 27.58 7.54
CA SER A 264 27.20 28.95 7.04
C SER A 264 26.19 29.06 5.88
N LEU A 265 25.79 27.95 5.25
CA LEU A 265 24.66 27.95 4.32
C LEU A 265 23.32 28.26 5.00
N LEU A 266 23.22 28.06 6.32
CA LEU A 266 22.09 28.52 7.13
C LEU A 266 22.29 30.00 7.47
N GLN A 267 21.90 30.88 6.54
CA GLN A 267 22.04 32.34 6.67
C GLN A 267 21.14 32.96 7.76
N SER A 268 20.17 32.20 8.28
CA SER A 268 19.33 32.58 9.41
C SER A 268 19.28 31.44 10.43
N PRO A 269 19.31 31.74 11.75
CA PRO A 269 19.18 30.72 12.78
C PRO A 269 17.77 30.11 12.87
N ASN A 270 16.77 30.72 12.22
CA ASN A 270 15.37 30.33 12.39
C ASN A 270 14.69 29.87 11.11
N GLN A 271 15.23 30.16 9.93
CA GLN A 271 14.63 29.75 8.67
C GLN A 271 15.65 29.37 7.62
N VAL A 272 15.27 28.49 6.69
CA VAL A 272 16.05 28.18 5.50
C VAL A 272 15.12 27.78 4.34
N PRO A 273 15.08 28.56 3.25
CA PRO A 273 14.41 28.16 2.03
C PRO A 273 15.30 27.23 1.21
N ILE A 274 14.70 26.15 0.72
CA ILE A 274 15.31 25.20 -0.23
C ILE A 274 14.50 25.25 -1.51
N TYR A 275 15.22 25.42 -2.62
CA TYR A 275 14.68 25.55 -3.97
C TYR A 275 15.08 24.31 -4.78
N VAL A 276 14.11 23.72 -5.48
CA VAL A 276 14.29 22.52 -6.29
C VAL A 276 13.63 22.74 -7.65
N ASN A 277 14.37 22.53 -8.74
CA ASN A 277 13.82 22.54 -10.09
C ASN A 277 14.72 21.82 -11.10
N GLY A 278 14.26 21.68 -12.34
CA GLY A 278 15.09 21.32 -13.48
C GLY A 278 15.81 22.53 -14.08
N GLU A 279 17.05 22.34 -14.54
CA GLU A 279 17.73 23.21 -15.51
C GLU A 279 17.73 22.50 -16.88
N ASN A 280 17.93 23.26 -17.96
CA ASN A 280 18.00 22.75 -19.33
C ASN A 280 16.68 22.05 -19.77
N GLY A 281 15.58 22.56 -19.23
CA GLY A 281 14.20 22.21 -19.59
C GLY A 281 13.74 22.89 -20.87
N GLY A 282 13.18 22.13 -21.81
CA GLY A 282 12.29 22.73 -22.81
C GLY A 282 11.08 23.40 -22.14
N THR A 283 10.30 24.22 -22.85
CA THR A 283 9.20 25.02 -22.28
C THR A 283 8.15 24.21 -21.51
N ASN A 284 8.02 22.91 -21.80
CA ASN A 284 7.04 22.00 -21.18
C ASN A 284 7.68 21.04 -20.17
N ASP A 285 8.91 21.32 -19.73
CA ASP A 285 9.60 20.48 -18.77
C ASP A 285 8.99 20.60 -17.37
N ARG A 286 8.99 19.49 -16.62
CA ARG A 286 8.35 19.39 -15.30
C ARG A 286 9.15 18.51 -14.36
N VAL A 287 9.24 18.94 -13.11
CA VAL A 287 9.83 18.19 -11.99
C VAL A 287 8.81 18.09 -10.86
N VAL A 288 8.74 16.93 -10.21
CA VAL A 288 7.99 16.74 -8.97
C VAL A 288 8.94 16.39 -7.84
N VAL A 289 8.62 16.83 -6.62
CA VAL A 289 9.43 16.58 -5.42
C VAL A 289 8.59 15.81 -4.42
N ALA A 290 9.10 14.68 -3.95
CA ALA A 290 8.47 13.85 -2.96
C ALA A 290 8.80 14.30 -1.52
N MET A 291 10.05 14.75 -1.33
CA MET A 291 10.58 15.05 0.00
C MET A 291 11.72 16.05 -0.08
N ILE A 292 11.77 16.96 0.91
CA ILE A 292 12.92 17.81 1.21
C ILE A 292 13.23 17.68 2.70
N GLY A 293 14.50 17.58 3.09
CA GLY A 293 14.88 17.48 4.49
C GLY A 293 16.27 17.98 4.79
N ILE A 294 16.51 18.37 6.04
CA ILE A 294 17.83 18.80 6.51
C ILE A 294 18.19 18.16 7.85
N THR A 295 19.49 18.10 8.14
CA THR A 295 20.01 17.76 9.47
C THR A 295 21.05 18.80 9.86
N TYR A 296 20.97 19.37 11.06
CA TYR A 296 21.82 20.48 11.51
C TYR A 296 21.91 20.53 13.05
N PRO A 297 22.91 21.21 13.64
CA PRO A 297 22.98 21.41 15.08
C PRO A 297 21.90 22.40 15.52
N ALA A 298 20.97 21.95 16.38
CA ALA A 298 19.89 22.76 16.91
C ALA A 298 19.97 22.84 18.44
N ARG A 299 19.57 23.99 18.99
CA ARG A 299 19.33 24.14 20.43
C ARG A 299 18.12 23.29 20.85
N PHE A 300 18.06 22.91 22.11
CA PHE A 300 16.91 22.23 22.72
C PHE A 300 15.73 23.20 22.93
N VAL A 301 15.18 23.75 21.85
CA VAL A 301 14.02 24.65 21.85
C VAL A 301 12.92 24.01 20.98
N PHE A 302 11.86 23.51 21.61
CA PHE A 302 10.88 22.63 20.97
C PHE A 302 9.61 23.36 20.50
N ASN A 303 9.65 24.69 20.33
CA ASN A 303 8.65 25.50 19.63
C ASN A 303 7.18 25.23 20.00
N ASN A 304 6.90 25.15 21.30
CA ASN A 304 5.60 24.89 21.90
C ASN A 304 4.92 23.59 21.42
N GLN A 305 5.69 22.63 20.90
CA GLN A 305 5.17 21.33 20.50
C GLN A 305 4.78 20.51 21.73
N LYS A 306 3.78 19.64 21.57
CA LYS A 306 3.34 18.66 22.60
C LYS A 306 3.96 17.27 22.41
N SER A 307 4.63 17.03 21.29
CA SER A 307 5.43 15.85 21.02
C SER A 307 6.61 16.23 20.16
N PHE A 308 7.79 15.67 20.44
CA PHE A 308 9.00 15.99 19.67
C PHE A 308 9.91 14.76 19.56
N PHE A 309 10.11 14.27 18.33
CA PHE A 309 11.08 13.23 18.01
C PHE A 309 12.46 13.83 17.80
N PHE A 310 13.49 13.19 18.34
CA PHE A 310 14.88 13.56 18.10
C PHE A 310 15.81 12.37 18.32
N ASP A 311 16.98 12.43 17.69
CA ASP A 311 18.03 11.43 17.85
C ASP A 311 19.21 12.03 18.62
N LEU A 312 19.83 11.25 19.51
CA LEU A 312 21.11 11.59 20.14
C LEU A 312 22.17 10.58 19.72
N LYS A 313 23.43 11.04 19.65
CA LYS A 313 24.58 10.15 19.44
C LYS A 313 24.97 9.44 20.73
N ALA A 314 25.91 8.50 20.63
CA ALA A 314 26.56 7.91 21.79
C ALA A 314 27.15 9.00 22.69
N SER A 315 27.11 8.81 24.00
CA SER A 315 27.75 9.69 24.98
C SER A 315 28.37 8.86 26.09
N ALA A 316 29.69 8.97 26.27
CA ALA A 316 30.41 8.25 27.32
C ALA A 316 30.15 8.83 28.73
N SER A 317 29.70 10.08 28.84
CA SER A 317 29.39 10.76 30.09
C SER A 317 27.89 10.88 30.37
N GLY A 318 27.04 10.37 29.46
CA GLY A 318 25.61 10.67 29.47
C GLY A 318 25.29 12.05 28.89
N ASN A 319 24.05 12.48 29.03
CA ASN A 319 23.58 13.76 28.47
C ASN A 319 22.81 14.52 29.53
N TYR A 320 22.93 15.84 29.52
CA TYR A 320 22.03 16.71 30.28
C TYR A 320 21.23 17.56 29.31
N LEU A 321 19.95 17.21 29.14
CA LEU A 321 19.03 17.91 28.27
C LEU A 321 18.30 18.99 29.08
N ASP A 322 18.45 20.25 28.70
CA ASP A 322 17.66 21.37 29.22
C ASP A 322 16.78 21.94 28.10
N ILE A 323 15.51 21.52 28.07
CA ILE A 323 14.61 21.73 26.94
C ILE A 323 13.71 22.93 27.21
N GLU A 324 13.76 23.91 26.32
CA GLU A 324 12.92 25.10 26.28
C GLU A 324 11.68 24.89 25.43
N SER A 325 10.61 25.63 25.77
CA SER A 325 9.43 25.77 24.91
C SER A 325 8.81 24.43 24.51
N PHE A 326 8.81 23.43 25.40
CA PHE A 326 7.98 22.24 25.23
C PHE A 326 6.66 22.45 25.97
N ASN A 327 5.53 22.21 25.29
CA ASN A 327 4.23 22.41 25.90
C ASN A 327 3.85 21.19 26.74
N ASN A 328 4.03 21.28 28.05
CA ASN A 328 3.74 20.22 29.02
C ASN A 328 2.42 20.41 29.78
N GLY A 329 1.74 21.55 29.60
CA GLY A 329 0.48 21.87 30.30
C GLY A 329 0.54 21.82 31.82
N GLY A 330 1.72 21.98 32.43
CA GLY A 330 1.92 21.87 33.87
C GLY A 330 1.99 20.44 34.42
N VAL A 331 1.95 19.42 33.54
CA VAL A 331 2.14 18.01 33.91
C VAL A 331 3.52 17.57 33.46
N ALA A 332 4.22 16.80 34.30
CA ALA A 332 5.54 16.27 33.95
C ALA A 332 5.44 15.41 32.66
N PRO A 333 6.11 15.80 31.55
CA PRO A 333 6.06 15.04 30.31
C PRO A 333 6.94 13.80 30.41
N VAL A 334 6.85 12.91 29.43
CA VAL A 334 7.61 11.66 29.39
C VAL A 334 8.53 11.63 28.18
N LEU A 335 9.78 11.25 28.41
CA LEU A 335 10.74 10.94 27.37
C LEU A 335 10.83 9.43 27.18
N TYR A 336 10.46 8.98 25.99
CA TYR A 336 10.59 7.59 25.55
C TYR A 336 11.90 7.39 24.81
N ASP A 337 12.73 6.46 25.28
CA ASP A 337 13.90 5.94 24.55
C ASP A 337 13.49 4.68 23.77
N PHE A 338 13.28 4.85 22.46
CA PHE A 338 12.91 3.77 21.56
C PHE A 338 14.08 2.83 21.24
N THR A 339 15.30 3.20 21.58
CA THR A 339 16.48 2.37 21.33
C THR A 339 16.69 1.40 22.49
N GLU A 340 16.70 1.90 23.72
CA GLU A 340 16.98 1.09 24.92
C GLU A 340 15.71 0.62 25.65
N GLY A 341 14.53 1.10 25.26
CA GLY A 341 13.26 0.72 25.88
C GLY A 341 13.06 1.34 27.26
N LYS A 342 13.53 2.57 27.44
CA LYS A 342 13.45 3.31 28.71
C LYS A 342 12.42 4.44 28.67
N ARG A 343 11.87 4.75 29.83
CA ARG A 343 10.87 5.81 30.05
C ARG A 343 11.35 6.70 31.19
N TYR A 344 11.47 8.00 30.92
CA TYR A 344 11.91 8.98 31.91
C TYR A 344 10.81 10.02 32.15
N ILE A 345 10.51 10.31 33.42
CA ILE A 345 9.62 11.41 33.80
C ILE A 345 10.43 12.71 33.79
N GLY A 346 9.95 13.73 33.08
CA GLY A 346 10.63 15.01 32.94
C GLY A 346 10.60 15.85 34.21
N ASP A 347 11.73 16.46 34.54
CA ASP A 347 11.80 17.45 35.62
C ASP A 347 11.32 18.82 35.10
N ILE A 348 10.25 19.32 35.72
CA ILE A 348 9.60 20.60 35.40
C ILE A 348 9.70 21.63 36.54
N SER A 349 10.61 21.41 37.50
CA SER A 349 10.79 22.30 38.65
C SER A 349 11.31 23.70 38.28
N THR A 350 11.95 23.84 37.11
CA THR A 350 12.29 25.15 36.54
C THR A 350 11.23 25.59 35.55
N ALA A 351 10.60 26.74 35.81
CA ALA A 351 9.53 27.27 34.96
C ALA A 351 9.98 27.41 33.49
N GLY A 352 9.16 26.89 32.57
CA GLY A 352 9.41 26.92 31.13
C GLY A 352 10.47 25.94 30.62
N ARG A 353 11.00 25.06 31.48
CA ARG A 353 12.01 24.05 31.14
C ARG A 353 11.49 22.63 31.39
N VAL A 354 12.00 21.68 30.60
CA VAL A 354 11.89 20.24 30.87
C VAL A 354 13.30 19.66 30.85
N ARG A 355 13.71 19.05 31.96
CA ARG A 355 15.09 18.58 32.15
C ARG A 355 15.21 17.07 32.24
N PHE A 356 16.26 16.54 31.62
CA PHE A 356 16.60 15.12 31.66
C PHE A 356 18.10 14.91 31.85
N VAL A 357 18.48 14.03 32.78
CA VAL A 357 19.84 13.50 32.91
C VAL A 357 19.83 12.05 32.45
N LEU A 358 20.42 11.80 31.28
CA LEU A 358 20.46 10.48 30.67
C LEU A 358 21.78 9.77 30.97
N PRO A 359 21.77 8.45 31.21
CA PRO A 359 22.98 7.70 31.49
C PRO A 359 23.92 7.65 30.26
N PRO A 360 25.21 7.33 30.48
CA PRO A 360 26.12 6.99 29.40
C PRO A 360 25.56 5.89 28.50
N SER A 361 25.78 6.02 27.19
CA SER A 361 25.39 5.00 26.21
C SER A 361 26.38 4.97 25.06
N ASN A 362 26.74 3.78 24.62
CA ASN A 362 27.64 3.54 23.49
C ASN A 362 26.88 3.40 22.16
N ILE A 363 25.55 3.51 22.16
CA ILE A 363 24.73 3.31 20.97
C ILE A 363 24.86 4.52 20.05
N ALA A 364 25.32 4.27 18.81
CA ALA A 364 25.68 5.31 17.85
C ALA A 364 24.51 6.26 17.48
N ASN A 365 23.27 5.77 17.55
CA ASN A 365 22.08 6.57 17.27
C ASN A 365 20.91 6.12 18.16
N ARG A 366 20.63 6.90 19.19
CA ARG A 366 19.53 6.68 20.13
C ARG A 366 18.33 7.52 19.72
N LYS A 367 17.16 6.89 19.66
CA LYS A 367 15.91 7.49 19.17
C LYS A 367 15.01 7.84 20.33
N PHE A 368 14.66 9.12 20.44
CA PHE A 368 13.84 9.63 21.53
C PHE A 368 12.57 10.30 21.05
N LEU A 369 11.56 10.25 21.91
CA LEU A 369 10.33 11.01 21.76
C LEU A 369 9.96 11.63 23.10
N LEU A 370 9.93 12.95 23.17
CA LEU A 370 9.34 13.67 24.30
C LEU A 370 7.85 13.87 24.04
N VAL A 371 7.00 13.49 24.99
CA VAL A 371 5.53 13.54 24.86
C VAL A 371 4.88 14.19 26.07
N ASN A 372 3.91 15.05 25.81
CA ASN A 372 3.01 15.63 26.78
C ASN A 372 2.15 14.55 27.47
N GLN A 373 1.80 14.76 28.74
CA GLN A 373 1.07 13.80 29.56
C GLN A 373 -0.21 14.40 30.20
N GLU A 374 -0.70 15.53 29.69
CA GLU A 374 -2.00 16.09 30.07
C GLU A 374 -3.12 15.07 29.84
N GLY A 375 -4.13 15.04 30.71
CA GLY A 375 -5.17 14.00 30.72
C GLY A 375 -5.92 13.81 29.39
N ASN A 376 -6.09 14.89 28.61
CA ASN A 376 -6.81 14.87 27.32
C ASN A 376 -5.88 14.85 26.09
N TYR A 377 -4.58 14.62 26.27
CA TYR A 377 -3.63 14.62 25.15
C TYR A 377 -3.60 13.29 24.40
N ALA A 378 -3.61 12.16 25.12
CA ALA A 378 -3.55 10.83 24.51
C ALA A 378 -4.85 10.50 23.78
N PHE A 379 -4.74 9.92 22.58
CA PHE A 379 -5.86 9.36 21.83
C PHE A 379 -6.43 8.13 22.58
N PRO A 380 -7.72 8.13 22.96
CA PRO A 380 -8.32 7.01 23.65
C PRO A 380 -8.80 5.96 22.65
N VAL A 381 -8.34 4.73 22.78
CA VAL A 381 -8.96 3.58 22.11
C VAL A 381 -10.19 3.18 22.91
N VAL A 382 -11.36 3.29 22.28
CA VAL A 382 -12.66 3.09 22.95
C VAL A 382 -13.33 1.76 22.60
N SER A 383 -12.84 1.04 21.58
CA SER A 383 -13.37 -0.25 21.18
C SER A 383 -12.28 -1.16 20.60
N LEU A 384 -12.46 -2.46 20.79
CA LEU A 384 -11.59 -3.51 20.31
C LEU A 384 -12.44 -4.57 19.60
N ALA A 385 -12.13 -4.87 18.34
CA ALA A 385 -12.82 -5.92 17.58
C ALA A 385 -12.05 -7.24 17.72
N ALA A 386 -12.67 -8.24 18.36
CA ALA A 386 -12.06 -9.57 18.47
C ALA A 386 -11.85 -10.20 17.08
N LYS A 387 -10.71 -10.85 16.90
CA LYS A 387 -10.27 -11.46 15.64
C LYS A 387 -9.55 -12.78 15.96
N THR A 388 -10.05 -13.85 15.36
CA THR A 388 -9.31 -15.12 15.25
C THR A 388 -8.95 -15.29 13.78
N PHE A 389 -7.70 -15.65 13.52
CA PHE A 389 -7.16 -15.78 12.16
C PHE A 389 -7.34 -17.19 11.63
N THR A 390 -7.81 -17.32 10.38
CA THR A 390 -7.85 -18.63 9.72
C THR A 390 -6.44 -19.14 9.49
N ASP A 391 -6.14 -20.35 9.98
CA ASP A 391 -4.87 -21.01 9.72
C ASP A 391 -4.88 -21.68 8.34
N TYR A 392 -4.32 -21.00 7.34
CA TYR A 392 -4.24 -21.50 5.97
C TYR A 392 -3.19 -22.62 5.77
N SER A 393 -2.42 -22.95 6.81
CA SER A 393 -1.56 -24.14 6.80
C SER A 393 -2.34 -25.44 7.04
N GLN A 394 -3.58 -25.34 7.55
CA GLN A 394 -4.42 -26.50 7.78
C GLN A 394 -4.93 -27.08 6.45
N PRO A 395 -4.84 -28.41 6.22
CA PRO A 395 -5.28 -29.03 4.97
C PRO A 395 -6.72 -28.71 4.56
N ALA A 396 -7.61 -28.53 5.55
CA ALA A 396 -9.02 -28.18 5.30
C ALA A 396 -9.19 -26.81 4.60
N GLN A 397 -8.21 -25.93 4.71
CA GLN A 397 -8.18 -24.58 4.13
C GLN A 397 -7.40 -24.51 2.80
N GLN A 398 -6.85 -25.63 2.34
CA GLN A 398 -6.02 -25.71 1.15
C GLN A 398 -6.86 -26.22 -0.04
N GLY A 399 -6.71 -25.59 -1.19
CA GLY A 399 -7.48 -25.87 -2.40
C GLY A 399 -6.68 -25.67 -3.68
N ASP A 400 -7.12 -26.27 -4.78
CA ASP A 400 -6.53 -26.08 -6.11
C ASP A 400 -7.34 -25.12 -7.01
N TYR A 401 -8.48 -24.61 -6.51
CA TYR A 401 -9.25 -23.53 -7.12
C TYR A 401 -9.63 -22.51 -6.04
N LEU A 402 -8.99 -21.34 -6.07
CA LEU A 402 -9.14 -20.34 -5.00
C LEU A 402 -10.21 -19.32 -5.40
N ILE A 403 -11.30 -19.24 -4.64
CA ILE A 403 -12.31 -18.18 -4.78
C ILE A 403 -12.05 -17.16 -3.68
N ILE A 404 -11.67 -15.95 -4.03
CA ILE A 404 -11.49 -14.86 -3.07
C ILE A 404 -12.70 -13.94 -3.18
N SER A 405 -13.38 -13.68 -2.07
CA SER A 405 -14.61 -12.89 -2.08
C SER A 405 -14.83 -12.09 -0.79
N HIS A 406 -15.67 -11.07 -0.88
CA HIS A 406 -16.05 -10.23 0.27
C HIS A 406 -17.36 -10.72 0.89
N PRO A 407 -17.46 -10.83 2.22
CA PRO A 407 -18.64 -11.39 2.89
C PRO A 407 -19.93 -10.58 2.75
N SER A 408 -19.86 -9.33 2.29
CA SER A 408 -21.08 -8.61 1.85
C SER A 408 -21.77 -9.29 0.66
N LEU A 409 -21.10 -10.20 -0.04
CA LEU A 409 -21.60 -10.99 -1.16
C LEU A 409 -22.09 -12.38 -0.75
N TYR A 410 -21.96 -12.77 0.52
CA TYR A 410 -22.38 -14.10 1.01
C TYR A 410 -23.91 -14.18 1.25
N ASN A 411 -24.63 -13.16 0.82
CA ASN A 411 -26.08 -13.09 0.87
C ASN A 411 -26.57 -12.23 -0.30
N ASP A 412 -27.59 -12.70 -1.01
CA ASP A 412 -28.29 -11.99 -2.08
C ASP A 412 -29.42 -11.05 -1.59
N GLY A 413 -29.65 -11.00 -0.29
CA GLY A 413 -30.79 -10.33 0.35
C GLY A 413 -31.94 -11.27 0.71
N SER A 414 -31.94 -12.50 0.17
CA SER A 414 -32.92 -13.57 0.46
C SER A 414 -32.33 -14.72 1.29
N GLY A 415 -31.08 -14.59 1.73
CA GLY A 415 -30.38 -15.60 2.53
C GLY A 415 -29.59 -16.62 1.72
N ILE A 416 -29.45 -16.44 0.40
CA ILE A 416 -28.72 -17.38 -0.46
C ILE A 416 -27.28 -16.88 -0.65
N ASN A 417 -26.32 -17.78 -0.43
CA ASN A 417 -24.89 -17.51 -0.62
C ASN A 417 -24.42 -18.03 -2.00
N TYR A 418 -24.52 -17.19 -3.03
CA TYR A 418 -24.09 -17.60 -4.38
C TYR A 418 -22.57 -17.74 -4.55
N VAL A 419 -21.75 -17.20 -3.63
CA VAL A 419 -20.30 -17.49 -3.61
C VAL A 419 -20.07 -18.96 -3.27
N GLU A 420 -20.78 -19.48 -2.27
CA GLU A 420 -20.72 -20.90 -1.90
C GLU A 420 -21.30 -21.81 -2.99
N GLU A 421 -22.40 -21.42 -3.63
CA GLU A 421 -22.94 -22.15 -4.80
C GLU A 421 -21.93 -22.22 -5.96
N TYR A 422 -21.17 -21.15 -6.19
CA TYR A 422 -20.11 -21.15 -7.20
C TYR A 422 -19.00 -22.13 -6.82
N ARG A 423 -18.55 -22.11 -5.55
CA ARG A 423 -17.55 -23.04 -5.01
C ARG A 423 -18.03 -24.49 -5.13
N ALA A 424 -19.28 -24.76 -4.73
CA ALA A 424 -19.88 -26.09 -4.81
C ALA A 424 -19.98 -26.59 -6.25
N TYR A 425 -20.34 -25.71 -7.20
CA TYR A 425 -20.32 -26.04 -8.62
C TYR A 425 -18.92 -26.44 -9.07
N ARG A 426 -17.88 -25.62 -8.81
CA ARG A 426 -16.48 -25.93 -9.19
C ARG A 426 -15.96 -27.22 -8.55
N SER A 427 -16.45 -27.59 -7.37
CA SER A 427 -16.15 -28.88 -6.73
C SER A 427 -16.91 -30.07 -7.30
N SER A 428 -18.02 -29.86 -8.01
CA SER A 428 -18.78 -30.94 -8.64
C SER A 428 -18.06 -31.49 -9.87
N VAL A 429 -18.42 -32.72 -10.29
CA VAL A 429 -17.99 -33.29 -11.57
C VAL A 429 -18.30 -32.35 -12.73
N SER A 430 -19.50 -31.74 -12.67
CA SER A 430 -19.94 -30.75 -13.65
C SER A 430 -19.24 -29.40 -13.55
N GLY A 431 -18.41 -29.11 -12.56
CA GLY A 431 -17.62 -27.86 -12.52
C GLY A 431 -16.12 -28.08 -12.61
N GLY A 432 -15.67 -29.33 -12.84
CA GLY A 432 -14.27 -29.69 -13.02
C GLY A 432 -13.64 -30.49 -11.87
N SER A 433 -14.41 -30.88 -10.85
CA SER A 433 -13.95 -31.67 -9.70
C SER A 433 -12.78 -31.04 -8.93
N TYR A 434 -12.73 -29.71 -8.86
CA TYR A 434 -11.69 -29.00 -8.13
C TYR A 434 -11.87 -29.14 -6.60
N ASN A 435 -10.77 -29.13 -5.86
CA ASN A 435 -10.80 -28.82 -4.43
C ASN A 435 -10.94 -27.31 -4.27
N ALA A 436 -12.14 -26.79 -4.56
CA ALA A 436 -12.45 -25.37 -4.53
C ALA A 436 -12.70 -24.86 -3.10
N LYS A 437 -12.10 -23.72 -2.77
CA LYS A 437 -12.19 -23.07 -1.45
C LYS A 437 -12.54 -21.59 -1.58
N VAL A 438 -13.31 -21.08 -0.62
CA VAL A 438 -13.64 -19.65 -0.51
C VAL A 438 -12.76 -19.03 0.58
N TYR A 439 -12.15 -17.89 0.25
CA TYR A 439 -11.28 -17.11 1.13
C TYR A 439 -11.90 -15.72 1.34
N ASP A 440 -12.13 -15.34 2.61
CA ASP A 440 -12.61 -14.00 2.99
C ASP A 440 -11.48 -12.99 2.79
N ILE A 441 -11.66 -12.07 1.85
CA ILE A 441 -10.69 -11.00 1.58
C ILE A 441 -10.33 -10.18 2.81
N ARG A 442 -11.23 -10.01 3.79
CA ARG A 442 -10.93 -9.27 5.02
C ARG A 442 -9.90 -10.01 5.88
N ASP A 443 -9.94 -11.34 5.88
CA ASP A 443 -8.94 -12.15 6.57
C ASP A 443 -7.60 -12.08 5.84
N LEU A 444 -7.61 -12.12 4.51
CA LEU A 444 -6.40 -11.93 3.71
C LEU A 444 -5.78 -10.54 3.90
N ILE A 445 -6.60 -9.48 3.97
CA ILE A 445 -6.15 -8.12 4.28
C ILE A 445 -5.46 -8.08 5.64
N ASP A 446 -6.06 -8.69 6.67
CA ASP A 446 -5.47 -8.66 8.01
C ASP A 446 -4.18 -9.50 8.08
N GLN A 447 -4.14 -10.67 7.45
CA GLN A 447 -2.99 -11.58 7.53
C GLN A 447 -1.83 -11.20 6.61
N PHE A 448 -2.12 -10.92 5.34
CA PHE A 448 -1.09 -10.71 4.30
C PHE A 448 -0.91 -9.24 3.92
N GLY A 449 -1.92 -8.40 4.18
CA GLY A 449 -1.86 -6.94 3.98
C GLY A 449 -1.64 -6.16 5.28
N PHE A 450 -1.33 -6.82 6.40
CA PHE A 450 -1.14 -6.22 7.73
C PHE A 450 -2.36 -5.43 8.26
N GLY A 451 -3.56 -5.72 7.76
CA GLY A 451 -4.79 -5.00 8.08
C GLY A 451 -4.90 -3.63 7.41
N ILE A 452 -4.04 -3.31 6.44
CA ILE A 452 -4.10 -2.08 5.65
C ILE A 452 -5.23 -2.22 4.64
N LYS A 453 -6.19 -1.29 4.70
CA LYS A 453 -7.37 -1.31 3.84
C LYS A 453 -6.96 -1.33 2.37
N SER A 454 -7.55 -2.27 1.62
CA SER A 454 -7.40 -2.39 0.16
C SER A 454 -5.96 -2.56 -0.33
N HIS A 455 -5.02 -2.99 0.53
CA HIS A 455 -3.64 -3.14 0.12
C HIS A 455 -3.44 -4.35 -0.81
N PRO A 456 -2.87 -4.19 -2.03
CA PRO A 456 -2.79 -5.27 -3.02
C PRO A 456 -1.99 -6.51 -2.56
N ALA A 457 -1.04 -6.33 -1.64
CA ALA A 457 -0.29 -7.44 -1.06
C ALA A 457 -1.16 -8.47 -0.34
N ALA A 458 -2.37 -8.10 0.11
CA ALA A 458 -3.32 -9.03 0.73
C ALA A 458 -3.62 -10.24 -0.18
N VAL A 459 -3.91 -9.99 -1.46
CA VAL A 459 -4.17 -11.05 -2.44
C VAL A 459 -2.84 -11.62 -2.95
N ARG A 460 -1.88 -10.77 -3.30
CA ARG A 460 -0.62 -11.20 -3.91
C ARG A 460 0.20 -12.13 -3.02
N ASP A 461 0.37 -11.78 -1.75
CA ASP A 461 1.17 -12.61 -0.85
C ASP A 461 0.40 -13.84 -0.37
N PHE A 462 -0.94 -13.80 -0.34
CA PHE A 462 -1.75 -15.01 -0.16
C PHE A 462 -1.59 -15.99 -1.34
N VAL A 463 -1.68 -15.52 -2.59
CA VAL A 463 -1.48 -16.36 -3.78
C VAL A 463 -0.07 -16.98 -3.77
N ARG A 464 0.95 -16.18 -3.45
CA ARG A 464 2.33 -16.68 -3.31
C ARG A 464 2.48 -17.70 -2.19
N TYR A 465 1.83 -17.47 -1.04
CA TYR A 465 1.76 -18.43 0.06
C TYR A 465 1.14 -19.75 -0.41
N ALA A 466 -0.02 -19.70 -1.06
CA ALA A 466 -0.72 -20.89 -1.56
C ALA A 466 0.12 -21.66 -2.59
N MET A 467 0.73 -20.97 -3.56
CA MET A 467 1.59 -21.58 -4.59
C MET A 467 2.84 -22.26 -4.03
N SER A 468 3.36 -21.78 -2.89
CA SER A 468 4.59 -22.30 -2.27
C SER A 468 4.34 -23.32 -1.17
N SER A 469 3.18 -23.26 -0.49
CA SER A 469 2.92 -24.00 0.74
C SER A 469 1.83 -25.06 0.62
N PHE A 470 0.92 -24.95 -0.36
CA PHE A 470 -0.13 -25.95 -0.51
C PHE A 470 0.43 -27.23 -1.17
N PRO A 471 0.04 -28.43 -0.71
CA PRO A 471 0.48 -29.69 -1.31
C PRO A 471 0.10 -29.83 -2.78
N SER A 472 -1.05 -29.28 -3.18
CA SER A 472 -1.47 -29.15 -4.57
C SER A 472 -1.47 -27.68 -4.95
N GLN A 473 -0.66 -27.31 -5.94
CA GLN A 473 -0.60 -25.93 -6.39
C GLN A 473 -1.96 -25.48 -6.94
N PRO A 474 -2.41 -24.27 -6.57
CA PRO A 474 -3.56 -23.63 -7.19
C PRO A 474 -3.47 -23.64 -8.72
N LYS A 475 -4.57 -24.03 -9.38
CA LYS A 475 -4.72 -24.01 -10.84
C LYS A 475 -5.42 -22.74 -11.31
N TYR A 476 -6.28 -22.15 -10.47
CA TYR A 476 -7.06 -20.95 -10.78
C TYR A 476 -7.29 -20.10 -9.53
N VAL A 477 -7.34 -18.78 -9.74
CA VAL A 477 -7.83 -17.80 -8.78
C VAL A 477 -9.01 -17.05 -9.40
N LEU A 478 -10.16 -17.08 -8.73
CA LEU A 478 -11.33 -16.31 -9.11
C LEU A 478 -11.64 -15.28 -8.02
N LEU A 479 -11.57 -14.01 -8.39
CA LEU A 479 -12.01 -12.90 -7.54
C LEU A 479 -13.50 -12.68 -7.78
N ILE A 480 -14.33 -12.76 -6.75
CA ILE A 480 -15.77 -12.45 -6.83
C ILE A 480 -16.05 -11.20 -6.00
N GLY A 481 -16.09 -10.06 -6.69
CA GLY A 481 -16.26 -8.73 -6.10
C GLY A 481 -15.60 -7.66 -6.96
N ARG A 482 -16.22 -6.48 -7.02
CA ARG A 482 -15.64 -5.29 -7.66
C ARG A 482 -14.43 -4.77 -6.86
N GLY A 483 -13.48 -4.15 -7.56
CA GLY A 483 -12.35 -3.44 -6.97
C GLY A 483 -12.22 -2.03 -7.54
N MET A 484 -11.50 -1.17 -6.82
CA MET A 484 -11.12 0.19 -7.26
C MET A 484 -9.60 0.30 -7.29
N ASN A 485 -9.07 1.21 -8.11
CA ASN A 485 -7.64 1.55 -8.06
C ASN A 485 -7.37 2.52 -6.90
N TYR A 486 -6.13 2.57 -6.42
CA TYR A 486 -5.76 3.35 -5.23
C TYR A 486 -6.06 4.86 -5.42
N VAL A 487 -5.99 5.41 -6.63
CA VAL A 487 -6.31 6.84 -6.84
C VAL A 487 -7.77 7.14 -6.66
N GLU A 488 -8.67 6.32 -7.22
CA GLU A 488 -10.10 6.47 -7.00
C GLU A 488 -10.46 6.24 -5.52
N LEU A 489 -9.82 5.25 -4.88
CA LEU A 489 -10.01 4.95 -3.46
C LEU A 489 -9.64 6.14 -2.59
N ARG A 490 -8.43 6.70 -2.76
CA ARG A 490 -7.95 7.86 -1.98
C ARG A 490 -8.83 9.09 -2.20
N ASN A 491 -9.24 9.37 -3.44
CA ASN A 491 -10.09 10.52 -3.75
C ASN A 491 -11.53 10.39 -3.22
N ASN A 492 -11.99 9.16 -2.95
CA ASN A 492 -13.34 8.87 -2.46
C ASN A 492 -13.34 8.19 -1.08
N GLU A 493 -12.26 8.30 -0.30
CA GLU A 493 -12.10 7.56 0.97
C GLU A 493 -13.19 7.91 2.00
N SER A 494 -13.69 9.15 1.96
CA SER A 494 -14.78 9.64 2.83
C SER A 494 -16.19 9.29 2.32
N ASN A 495 -16.33 8.77 1.09
CA ASN A 495 -17.62 8.43 0.51
C ASN A 495 -18.06 7.04 1.01
N PRO A 496 -19.22 6.91 1.69
CA PRO A 496 -19.70 5.63 2.20
C PRO A 496 -20.04 4.61 1.11
N LEU A 497 -20.21 5.03 -0.14
CA LEU A 497 -20.37 4.10 -1.28
C LEU A 497 -19.07 3.41 -1.65
N THR A 498 -17.92 3.98 -1.36
CA THR A 498 -16.61 3.41 -1.71
C THR A 498 -16.43 2.01 -1.13
N GLU A 499 -16.83 1.78 0.12
CA GLU A 499 -16.75 0.45 0.75
C GLU A 499 -17.73 -0.58 0.18
N LYS A 500 -18.75 -0.14 -0.57
CA LYS A 500 -19.68 -1.02 -1.29
C LYS A 500 -19.18 -1.36 -2.70
N LEU A 501 -18.23 -0.59 -3.22
CA LEU A 501 -17.71 -0.74 -4.58
C LEU A 501 -16.32 -1.37 -4.60
N ASP A 502 -15.46 -1.07 -3.62
CA ASP A 502 -14.14 -1.65 -3.45
C ASP A 502 -14.20 -2.85 -2.48
N LEU A 503 -14.63 -3.99 -3.01
CA LEU A 503 -14.82 -5.22 -2.22
C LEU A 503 -13.55 -6.09 -2.19
N ILE A 504 -12.79 -6.12 -3.29
CA ILE A 504 -11.50 -6.81 -3.39
C ILE A 504 -10.53 -5.89 -4.13
N PRO A 505 -9.34 -5.60 -3.57
CA PRO A 505 -8.41 -4.64 -4.14
C PRO A 505 -7.96 -5.02 -5.55
N THR A 506 -7.55 -4.02 -6.32
CA THR A 506 -6.80 -4.18 -7.59
C THR A 506 -5.34 -3.81 -7.36
N PHE A 507 -4.46 -4.02 -8.35
CA PHE A 507 -3.06 -3.62 -8.24
C PHE A 507 -2.75 -2.39 -9.10
N GLY A 508 -2.21 -1.34 -8.47
CA GLY A 508 -1.67 -0.13 -9.11
C GLY A 508 -2.64 0.68 -9.95
N TRP A 509 -2.11 1.54 -10.82
CA TRP A 509 -2.89 2.34 -11.74
C TRP A 509 -2.23 2.42 -13.13
N PRO A 510 -2.93 2.10 -14.23
CA PRO A 510 -4.30 1.56 -14.30
C PRO A 510 -4.44 0.24 -13.53
N ALA A 511 -5.66 -0.11 -13.10
CA ALA A 511 -5.89 -1.31 -12.28
C ALA A 511 -5.50 -2.60 -13.02
N SER A 512 -4.82 -3.53 -12.34
CA SER A 512 -4.49 -4.86 -12.87
C SER A 512 -4.73 -5.96 -11.83
N ASP A 513 -5.44 -7.01 -12.24
CA ASP A 513 -5.54 -8.25 -11.43
C ASP A 513 -4.38 -9.20 -11.71
N MET A 514 -3.71 -9.11 -12.88
CA MET A 514 -2.58 -9.98 -13.20
C MET A 514 -1.47 -9.82 -12.16
N LEU A 515 -1.18 -8.58 -11.75
CA LEU A 515 -0.16 -8.28 -10.74
C LEU A 515 -0.53 -8.75 -9.33
N LEU A 516 -1.81 -9.02 -9.04
CA LEU A 516 -2.24 -9.68 -7.80
C LEU A 516 -1.85 -11.17 -7.75
N ALA A 517 -1.48 -11.77 -8.88
CA ALA A 517 -1.02 -13.17 -8.94
C ALA A 517 0.45 -13.30 -9.35
N SER A 518 1.17 -12.19 -9.58
CA SER A 518 2.57 -12.19 -10.00
C SER A 518 3.54 -12.20 -8.82
N ALA A 519 4.77 -12.68 -9.06
CA ALA A 519 5.85 -12.47 -8.11
C ALA A 519 6.24 -10.97 -8.07
N PRO A 520 6.77 -10.44 -6.95
CA PRO A 520 7.32 -9.08 -6.90
C PRO A 520 8.29 -8.84 -8.05
N SER A 521 8.26 -7.62 -8.61
CA SER A 521 9.09 -7.24 -9.76
C SER A 521 8.84 -8.02 -11.05
N THR A 522 7.77 -8.80 -11.15
CA THR A 522 7.38 -9.50 -12.39
C THR A 522 5.95 -9.15 -12.79
N VAL A 523 5.61 -9.31 -14.06
CA VAL A 523 4.26 -9.04 -14.58
C VAL A 523 3.52 -10.30 -15.03
N THR A 524 4.19 -11.46 -14.99
CA THR A 524 3.60 -12.75 -15.35
C THR A 524 2.94 -13.39 -14.13
N PRO A 525 1.64 -13.71 -14.18
CA PRO A 525 0.95 -14.33 -13.05
C PRO A 525 1.47 -15.76 -12.81
N LEU A 526 1.61 -16.13 -11.54
CA LEU A 526 2.00 -17.47 -11.09
C LEU A 526 0.90 -18.51 -11.32
N VAL A 527 -0.34 -18.05 -11.35
CA VAL A 527 -1.56 -18.84 -11.53
C VAL A 527 -2.57 -18.01 -12.32
N PRO A 528 -3.32 -18.59 -13.27
CA PRO A 528 -4.39 -17.89 -13.96
C PRO A 528 -5.36 -17.23 -12.96
N ILE A 529 -5.61 -15.94 -13.16
CA ILE A 529 -6.50 -15.14 -12.31
C ILE A 529 -7.58 -14.46 -13.16
N GLY A 530 -8.80 -14.42 -12.65
CA GLY A 530 -9.92 -13.71 -13.26
C GLY A 530 -10.82 -13.08 -12.21
N ARG A 531 -11.61 -12.08 -12.63
CA ARG A 531 -12.54 -11.37 -11.74
C ARG A 531 -13.96 -11.36 -12.30
N LEU A 532 -14.91 -11.70 -11.43
CA LEU A 532 -16.33 -11.39 -11.56
C LEU A 532 -16.59 -10.10 -10.77
N ALA A 533 -16.67 -8.97 -11.48
CA ALA A 533 -16.81 -7.65 -10.88
C ALA A 533 -18.28 -7.36 -10.51
N VAL A 534 -18.67 -7.76 -9.31
CA VAL A 534 -20.04 -7.63 -8.77
C VAL A 534 -20.06 -6.86 -7.46
N ILE A 535 -21.21 -6.29 -7.12
CA ILE A 535 -21.41 -5.54 -5.87
C ILE A 535 -22.51 -6.14 -4.97
N ASN A 536 -23.24 -7.15 -5.45
CA ASN A 536 -24.25 -7.87 -4.66
C ASN A 536 -24.32 -9.36 -5.06
N GLY A 537 -24.99 -10.17 -4.22
CA GLY A 537 -25.10 -11.62 -4.45
C GLY A 537 -25.92 -12.02 -5.68
N THR A 538 -26.93 -11.23 -6.07
CA THR A 538 -27.81 -11.54 -7.22
C THR A 538 -27.04 -11.57 -8.55
N GLU A 539 -26.10 -10.65 -8.73
CA GLU A 539 -25.24 -10.59 -9.92
C GLU A 539 -24.36 -11.85 -10.06
N ILE A 540 -23.97 -12.49 -8.94
CA ILE A 540 -23.21 -13.75 -8.95
C ILE A 540 -24.07 -14.86 -9.53
N ASN A 541 -25.34 -14.96 -9.11
CA ASN A 541 -26.26 -15.97 -9.62
C ASN A 541 -26.47 -15.83 -11.14
N GLN A 542 -26.64 -14.61 -11.63
CA GLN A 542 -26.81 -14.33 -13.05
C GLN A 542 -25.60 -14.82 -13.86
N TYR A 543 -24.39 -14.60 -13.36
CA TYR A 543 -23.18 -15.09 -14.02
C TYR A 543 -23.01 -16.62 -13.88
N LEU A 544 -23.18 -17.17 -12.68
CA LEU A 544 -23.04 -18.61 -12.41
C LEU A 544 -24.04 -19.45 -13.22
N SER A 545 -25.27 -18.96 -13.39
CA SER A 545 -26.28 -19.63 -14.22
C SER A 545 -25.80 -19.76 -15.67
N LYS A 546 -25.26 -18.68 -16.24
CA LYS A 546 -24.66 -18.70 -17.59
C LYS A 546 -23.44 -19.63 -17.67
N VAL A 547 -22.61 -19.68 -16.64
CA VAL A 547 -21.47 -20.62 -16.59
C VAL A 547 -21.95 -22.07 -16.61
N LYS A 548 -22.95 -22.40 -15.78
CA LYS A 548 -23.54 -23.75 -15.72
C LYS A 548 -24.14 -24.14 -17.07
N GLU A 549 -24.92 -23.26 -17.69
CA GLU A 549 -25.53 -23.47 -18.99
C GLU A 549 -24.48 -23.66 -20.10
N TYR A 550 -23.49 -22.77 -20.16
CA TYR A 550 -22.41 -22.81 -21.15
C TYR A 550 -21.59 -24.11 -21.05
N GLU A 551 -21.13 -24.46 -19.85
CA GLU A 551 -20.34 -25.68 -19.63
C GLU A 551 -21.18 -26.95 -19.84
N GLN A 552 -22.48 -26.92 -19.53
CA GLN A 552 -23.39 -28.04 -19.81
C GLN A 552 -23.55 -28.25 -21.33
N ALA A 553 -23.76 -27.18 -22.09
CA ALA A 553 -23.86 -27.23 -23.55
C ALA A 553 -22.56 -27.74 -24.19
N GLN A 554 -21.39 -27.37 -23.65
CA GLN A 554 -20.10 -27.86 -24.11
C GLN A 554 -19.87 -29.34 -23.82
N ARG A 555 -20.31 -29.85 -22.66
CA ARG A 555 -20.14 -31.26 -22.31
C ARG A 555 -21.08 -32.19 -23.06
N ASN A 556 -22.27 -31.70 -23.36
CA ASN A 556 -23.32 -32.48 -24.02
C ASN A 556 -23.77 -31.79 -25.32
N PRO A 557 -22.87 -31.61 -26.31
CA PRO A 557 -23.27 -31.02 -27.57
C PRO A 557 -24.29 -31.93 -28.25
N THR A 558 -25.31 -31.32 -28.84
CA THR A 558 -26.27 -32.04 -29.66
C THR A 558 -25.68 -32.29 -31.05
N PRO A 559 -26.01 -33.40 -31.72
CA PRO A 559 -25.57 -33.63 -33.10
C PRO A 559 -26.26 -32.71 -34.12
N ASN A 560 -27.25 -31.91 -33.70
CA ASN A 560 -28.02 -31.05 -34.58
C ASN A 560 -27.40 -29.65 -34.67
N ILE A 561 -27.32 -29.11 -35.89
CA ILE A 561 -26.83 -27.74 -36.14
C ILE A 561 -27.63 -26.72 -35.33
N SER A 562 -28.95 -26.90 -35.21
CA SER A 562 -29.81 -26.00 -34.44
C SER A 562 -29.51 -25.94 -32.94
N GLY A 563 -28.93 -27.00 -32.35
CA GLY A 563 -28.61 -27.04 -30.92
C GLY A 563 -27.15 -26.75 -30.58
N SER A 564 -26.24 -26.83 -31.56
CA SER A 564 -24.80 -26.75 -31.31
C SER A 564 -23.99 -25.98 -32.36
N GLY A 565 -24.59 -25.62 -33.50
CA GLY A 565 -23.93 -24.86 -34.55
C GLY A 565 -23.52 -23.45 -34.12
N TRP A 566 -24.25 -22.84 -33.19
CA TRP A 566 -23.92 -21.52 -32.64
C TRP A 566 -22.51 -21.44 -32.05
N MET A 567 -21.99 -22.56 -31.51
CA MET A 567 -20.62 -22.64 -30.95
C MET A 567 -19.53 -22.43 -32.01
N LYS A 568 -19.87 -22.55 -33.30
CA LYS A 568 -18.98 -22.34 -34.44
C LYS A 568 -19.17 -20.97 -35.11
N ASN A 569 -20.19 -20.22 -34.74
CA ASN A 569 -20.43 -18.89 -35.29
C ASN A 569 -19.56 -17.87 -34.57
N ILE A 570 -18.84 -17.05 -35.35
CA ILE A 570 -17.94 -16.03 -34.86
C ILE A 570 -18.31 -14.69 -35.48
N LEU A 571 -18.41 -13.68 -34.62
CA LEU A 571 -18.56 -12.29 -35.01
C LEU A 571 -17.21 -11.58 -34.87
N HIS A 572 -16.69 -11.04 -35.97
CA HIS A 572 -15.52 -10.16 -35.95
C HIS A 572 -15.93 -8.72 -36.22
N VAL A 573 -15.39 -7.79 -35.46
CA VAL A 573 -15.65 -6.36 -35.61
C VAL A 573 -14.33 -5.61 -35.64
N ALA A 574 -14.11 -4.81 -36.68
CA ALA A 574 -12.96 -3.92 -36.81
C ALA A 574 -13.40 -2.46 -36.96
N GLY A 575 -12.82 -1.57 -36.16
CA GLY A 575 -13.18 -0.15 -36.11
C GLY A 575 -11.97 0.77 -35.98
N GLY A 576 -11.35 1.13 -37.11
CA GLY A 576 -10.32 2.15 -37.17
C GLY A 576 -10.88 3.58 -37.17
N LYS A 577 -10.06 4.55 -36.74
CA LYS A 577 -10.40 5.98 -36.78
C LYS A 577 -10.35 6.56 -38.19
N ASP A 578 -9.56 5.96 -39.07
CA ASP A 578 -9.39 6.32 -40.48
C ASP A 578 -9.30 5.06 -41.35
N THR A 579 -9.32 5.24 -42.68
CA THR A 579 -9.32 4.13 -43.65
C THR A 579 -8.10 3.23 -43.49
N LEU A 580 -6.92 3.79 -43.28
CA LEU A 580 -5.67 3.03 -43.20
C LEU A 580 -5.65 2.14 -41.96
N GLU A 581 -6.00 2.71 -40.80
CA GLU A 581 -6.07 1.97 -39.54
C GLU A 581 -7.16 0.88 -39.59
N ASN A 582 -8.30 1.17 -40.21
CA ASN A 582 -9.38 0.20 -40.39
C ASN A 582 -8.96 -0.97 -41.29
N ASP A 583 -8.21 -0.71 -42.37
CA ASP A 583 -7.67 -1.75 -43.24
C ASP A 583 -6.64 -2.64 -42.51
N ILE A 584 -5.81 -2.04 -41.64
CA ILE A 584 -4.87 -2.78 -40.79
C ILE A 584 -5.63 -3.70 -39.81
N PHE A 585 -6.59 -3.17 -39.06
CA PHE A 585 -7.38 -3.96 -38.09
C PHE A 585 -8.14 -5.07 -38.80
N LYS A 586 -8.76 -4.77 -39.94
CA LYS A 586 -9.42 -5.77 -40.80
C LYS A 586 -8.44 -6.86 -41.25
N GLY A 587 -7.21 -6.50 -41.63
CA GLY A 587 -6.15 -7.44 -41.98
C GLY A 587 -5.88 -8.45 -40.87
N TYR A 588 -5.69 -7.98 -39.62
CA TYR A 588 -5.51 -8.86 -38.46
C TYR A 588 -6.73 -9.76 -38.21
N MET A 589 -7.94 -9.19 -38.23
CA MET A 589 -9.18 -9.95 -38.02
C MET A 589 -9.42 -10.98 -39.13
N ASN A 590 -8.99 -10.71 -40.37
CA ASN A 590 -9.05 -11.67 -41.47
C ASN A 590 -8.03 -12.81 -41.30
N GLY A 591 -6.86 -12.53 -40.73
CA GLY A 591 -5.90 -13.56 -40.32
C GLY A 591 -6.51 -14.51 -39.29
N TYR A 592 -7.11 -13.97 -38.23
CA TYR A 592 -7.82 -14.78 -37.22
C TYR A 592 -9.00 -15.53 -37.81
N LYS A 593 -9.74 -14.90 -38.74
CA LYS A 593 -10.83 -15.53 -39.48
C LYS A 593 -10.36 -16.77 -40.24
N ALA A 594 -9.26 -16.66 -41.00
CA ALA A 594 -8.72 -17.78 -41.76
C ALA A 594 -8.33 -18.97 -40.85
N ILE A 595 -7.77 -18.69 -39.67
CA ILE A 595 -7.44 -19.72 -38.67
C ILE A 595 -8.72 -20.39 -38.13
N ALA A 596 -9.76 -19.60 -37.85
CA ALA A 596 -11.01 -20.13 -37.31
C ALA A 596 -11.84 -20.91 -38.35
N GLU A 597 -11.84 -20.49 -39.62
CA GLU A 597 -12.52 -21.19 -40.72
C GLU A 597 -11.75 -22.44 -41.18
N ASP A 598 -10.46 -22.57 -40.85
CA ASP A 598 -9.66 -23.76 -41.16
C ASP A 598 -10.21 -25.00 -40.44
N THR A 599 -9.92 -26.15 -41.03
CA THR A 599 -10.40 -27.50 -40.73
C THR A 599 -10.32 -27.93 -39.25
N LEU A 600 -9.37 -27.40 -38.46
CA LEU A 600 -9.26 -27.74 -37.04
C LEU A 600 -10.39 -27.17 -36.20
N PHE A 601 -10.87 -25.96 -36.51
CA PHE A 601 -12.03 -25.38 -35.84
C PHE A 601 -13.29 -25.43 -36.72
N GLY A 602 -13.20 -25.16 -38.02
CA GLY A 602 -14.32 -25.23 -38.97
C GLY A 602 -15.44 -24.25 -38.61
N GLY A 603 -15.08 -23.07 -38.13
CA GLY A 603 -16.01 -22.01 -37.76
C GLY A 603 -16.60 -21.30 -38.97
N TYR A 604 -17.64 -20.50 -38.72
CA TYR A 604 -18.16 -19.51 -39.66
C TYR A 604 -17.91 -18.12 -39.09
N VAL A 605 -17.16 -17.29 -39.82
CA VAL A 605 -16.78 -15.95 -39.33
C VAL A 605 -17.40 -14.86 -40.20
N GLU A 606 -18.23 -14.02 -39.59
CA GLU A 606 -18.77 -12.82 -40.23
C GLU A 606 -18.05 -11.59 -39.69
N THR A 607 -17.37 -10.84 -40.58
CA THR A 607 -16.57 -9.68 -40.22
C THR A 607 -17.28 -8.38 -40.61
N PHE A 608 -17.50 -7.51 -39.64
CA PHE A 608 -18.04 -6.16 -39.83
C PHE A 608 -16.93 -5.13 -39.67
N THR A 609 -16.90 -4.15 -40.57
CA THR A 609 -15.94 -3.06 -40.52
C THR A 609 -16.66 -1.73 -40.50
N LYS A 610 -16.12 -0.74 -39.79
CA LYS A 610 -16.65 0.62 -39.84
C LYS A 610 -16.61 1.14 -41.28
N THR A 611 -17.76 1.54 -41.81
CA THR A 611 -17.92 2.22 -43.11
C THR A 611 -18.43 3.64 -42.91
N ALA A 612 -18.10 4.55 -43.82
CA ALA A 612 -18.49 5.97 -43.73
C ALA A 612 -19.97 6.25 -44.04
N THR A 613 -20.73 5.26 -44.51
CA THR A 613 -22.13 5.43 -44.94
C THR A 613 -23.13 4.95 -43.88
N GLY A 614 -24.04 5.83 -43.45
CA GLY A 614 -25.03 5.54 -42.40
C GLY A 614 -26.01 4.40 -42.73
N ALA A 615 -26.36 4.21 -44.00
CA ALA A 615 -27.22 3.10 -44.43
C ALA A 615 -26.58 1.72 -44.19
N VAL A 616 -25.28 1.59 -44.50
CA VAL A 616 -24.52 0.35 -44.29
C VAL A 616 -24.34 0.07 -42.79
N GLN A 617 -24.16 1.11 -41.96
CA GLN A 617 -24.11 0.93 -40.51
C GLN A 617 -25.42 0.44 -39.91
N HIS A 618 -26.57 0.90 -40.42
CA HIS A 618 -27.88 0.44 -39.96
C HIS A 618 -28.12 -1.04 -40.32
N GLU A 619 -27.81 -1.45 -41.55
CA GLU A 619 -27.90 -2.85 -42.00
C GLU A 619 -26.96 -3.77 -41.21
N ASN A 620 -25.72 -3.34 -40.98
CA ASN A 620 -24.76 -4.07 -40.15
C ASN A 620 -25.28 -4.25 -38.71
N SER A 621 -25.89 -3.22 -38.14
CA SER A 621 -26.46 -3.28 -36.78
C SER A 621 -27.61 -4.27 -36.69
N GLN A 622 -28.47 -4.34 -37.72
CA GLN A 622 -29.55 -5.33 -37.78
C GLN A 622 -28.98 -6.75 -37.92
N ARG A 623 -28.02 -6.95 -38.83
CA ARG A 623 -27.39 -8.26 -39.03
C ARG A 623 -26.70 -8.76 -37.77
N ILE A 624 -26.02 -7.88 -37.04
CA ILE A 624 -25.42 -8.22 -35.74
C ILE A 624 -26.50 -8.66 -34.75
N ARG A 625 -27.65 -7.97 -34.67
CA ARG A 625 -28.79 -8.44 -33.84
C ARG A 625 -29.27 -9.83 -34.25
N ASP A 626 -29.37 -10.11 -35.54
CA ASP A 626 -29.76 -11.44 -36.03
C ASP A 626 -28.73 -12.51 -35.66
N LEU A 627 -27.43 -12.18 -35.68
CA LEU A 627 -26.36 -13.07 -35.25
C LEU A 627 -26.42 -13.38 -33.75
N PHE A 628 -26.67 -12.37 -32.90
CA PHE A 628 -26.90 -12.60 -31.47
C PHE A 628 -28.13 -13.49 -31.24
N ALA A 629 -29.23 -13.28 -31.95
CA ALA A 629 -30.46 -14.07 -31.82
C ALA A 629 -30.30 -15.54 -32.30
N THR A 630 -29.41 -15.78 -33.27
CA THR A 630 -29.11 -17.13 -33.78
C THR A 630 -27.97 -17.83 -33.03
N GLY A 631 -27.26 -17.09 -32.18
CA GLY A 631 -26.22 -17.57 -31.28
C GLY A 631 -24.80 -17.47 -31.85
N LEU A 632 -23.88 -17.00 -31.01
CA LEU A 632 -22.45 -16.80 -31.29
C LEU A 632 -21.59 -17.52 -30.24
N GLY A 633 -20.54 -18.20 -30.69
CA GLY A 633 -19.56 -18.86 -29.82
C GLY A 633 -18.40 -17.94 -29.42
N PHE A 634 -18.08 -16.95 -30.27
CA PHE A 634 -17.01 -15.99 -30.02
C PHE A 634 -17.30 -14.64 -30.69
N ILE A 635 -16.90 -13.57 -30.01
CA ILE A 635 -16.94 -12.19 -30.53
C ILE A 635 -15.52 -11.62 -30.41
N GLY A 636 -14.93 -11.25 -31.54
CA GLY A 636 -13.64 -10.58 -31.61
C GLY A 636 -13.82 -9.11 -32.00
N TYR A 637 -13.29 -8.19 -31.20
CA TYR A 637 -13.31 -6.75 -31.48
C TYR A 637 -11.89 -6.20 -31.56
N PHE A 638 -11.59 -5.43 -32.61
CA PHE A 638 -10.35 -4.67 -32.74
C PHE A 638 -10.66 -3.24 -33.19
N GLY A 639 -10.56 -2.30 -32.26
CA GLY A 639 -10.75 -0.89 -32.55
C GLY A 639 -10.58 -0.02 -31.30
N HIS A 640 -10.95 1.25 -31.42
CA HIS A 640 -10.96 2.19 -30.29
C HIS A 640 -12.15 1.92 -29.37
N SER A 641 -12.00 2.24 -28.09
CA SER A 641 -13.07 2.11 -27.09
C SER A 641 -12.89 3.11 -25.96
N SER A 642 -13.99 3.47 -25.32
CA SER A 642 -13.99 4.09 -23.99
C SER A 642 -14.33 3.05 -22.93
N ALA A 643 -14.39 3.47 -21.66
CA ALA A 643 -14.85 2.60 -20.57
C ALA A 643 -16.29 2.07 -20.75
N ASN A 644 -17.13 2.76 -21.54
CA ASN A 644 -18.55 2.45 -21.64
C ASN A 644 -19.05 2.22 -23.08
N THR A 645 -18.20 2.41 -24.09
CA THR A 645 -18.61 2.33 -25.49
C THR A 645 -17.49 1.79 -26.39
N PHE A 646 -17.88 1.01 -27.38
CA PHE A 646 -17.03 0.69 -28.52
C PHE A 646 -17.21 1.73 -29.62
N GLU A 647 -16.13 2.06 -30.33
CA GLU A 647 -16.17 2.94 -31.50
C GLU A 647 -17.09 2.38 -32.60
N PHE A 648 -17.03 1.06 -32.83
CA PHE A 648 -18.11 0.34 -33.51
C PHE A 648 -19.08 -0.18 -32.45
N ASN A 649 -20.17 0.56 -32.23
CA ASN A 649 -21.11 0.28 -31.17
C ASN A 649 -21.86 -1.05 -31.41
N LEU A 650 -21.71 -2.00 -30.50
CA LEU A 650 -22.45 -3.27 -30.48
C LEU A 650 -23.73 -3.19 -29.63
N SER A 651 -24.27 -2.00 -29.40
CA SER A 651 -25.43 -1.76 -28.52
C SER A 651 -25.22 -2.23 -27.07
N ASP A 652 -26.19 -1.94 -26.20
CA ASP A 652 -26.19 -2.44 -24.84
C ASP A 652 -26.50 -3.94 -24.82
N PRO A 653 -25.77 -4.77 -24.03
CA PRO A 653 -26.07 -6.19 -23.87
C PRO A 653 -27.53 -6.51 -23.57
N GLN A 654 -28.26 -5.63 -22.86
CA GLN A 654 -29.68 -5.79 -22.52
C GLN A 654 -30.63 -5.74 -23.73
N VAL A 655 -30.16 -5.27 -24.89
CA VAL A 655 -30.94 -5.25 -26.14
C VAL A 655 -30.98 -6.64 -26.78
N TYR A 656 -30.07 -7.53 -26.39
CA TYR A 656 -30.01 -8.91 -26.87
C TYR A 656 -30.76 -9.84 -25.89
N ASN A 657 -31.39 -10.87 -26.45
CA ASN A 657 -32.26 -11.79 -25.70
C ASN A 657 -31.51 -12.68 -24.71
#